data_AF-A0A8H6WS22-F1
#
_entry.id   AF-A0A8H6WS22-F1
#
_cell.length_a   1.000
_cell.length_b   1.000
_cell.length_c   1.000
_cell.angle_alpha   90.00
_cell.angle_beta   90.00
_cell.angle_gamma   90.00
#
_symmetry.space_group_name_H-M   'P 1'
#
loop_
_entity.id
_entity.type
_entity.pdbx_description
1 polymer ?
#
loop_
_entity_poly.entity_id
_entity_poly.type
_entity_poly.pdbx_seq_one_letter_code
_entity_poly.pdbx_strand_id
1 'polypeptide(L)'
;MRPSFLFCLSFLQIVSVVWASASLVDSWSLSSRLRRFYQADRSLRRLEVVPRSIPSGWTSLGCAQDGSSRAFSYSYSSSAMTQESCIATCDSLSYTYAAVEYSSQCYCGSTLMNGLGTSLSSSSCNMACNGNSAEMCGGFYTMNLFSKSSASTTTTTWTLSNACLVDTGSRILQSYSYSTSSLTPASCQQTCQARGYTLAGVENGDECYCGNSFAGGTPTTASTSDCSAPCTGASSSTCGGSYDYNNNFYHHDEHDDDEYDDNRCIYRNLGPYPSLRGRHLGATSAGLQHEHFLQLSFHLPNNMLWQRILYRRCRIWNYCGNSYSSTPVSASTGDCNMACAGDSTQLCGGSWRAQIYTYGTASTTTTTTTSTTATSTPTWALSNPCVVDTSSRILQGYSTGGSSNTPSSCESICAGQGFTIAAVEYGQECYCGNSFSSTPVNASISDCNMACSGNSALLCGSSWRAQIYTVVSSSTTTTTTTTTTTSTTTTTTTTTTTSTSTPSPTFVAAPLASGWSLSRACAADNGTSSVLQGYSTTSTSLTPASCQTTCANKGLTIAGVKNGSGCFCGNAFVGGAPAILNATVSCQTPCSGNASYACGGVGTMAIYTSTTTSMQEFWQTTWDRSTLLTSMTGIAPVPFTTYGTPAETDMTVDETQVYQQMDGFGAALSDASAKLFYNLKNQNSTAYNTLLHDFFDITNGVWSAANNVLRVPLGSSDFSETLWSYDNTAGDTSFANFNINNAPSYVWPVLADILAINPKVKIYIVPWSPPAWMKTTNSMNGGSMNPSYIPIYHNYLFKAVQGFKSKGITVYAVAIQNEPMYSDSTYPSCTIAVADEATIGTNLRTILNNNGYSSVKILGFDHNFDQVAGYPTTLMQTAPNAFAGASFHCYGGSSSNLATFQAAFPSKEIHITECSGVYGTDWWNDIKVRSFVMAFGDTVNVEQGFTSNLFIGGPQYGSRSAMMWNLALNSTGQPKLPGSDSCGGPPCRGVVQINSDGTYSFNAEFWPIAHAGKAIAPRDAGGPFGQRIGVSLAGTYYWSLKVSAYVTPRLSPTDLTRYTLVVLNWRDYASTAWNPTPQITTINWRGVQATYTFPVGLTTLSWYA
;
A
#
# COMPACT_ATOMS: atom_id res chain seq x y z
N MET A 1 -69.73 -30.79 -7.44
CA MET A 1 -69.22 -31.85 -6.52
C MET A 1 -69.32 -31.35 -5.07
N ARG A 2 -69.04 -32.19 -4.06
CA ARG A 2 -69.14 -31.88 -2.62
C ARG A 2 -68.02 -30.91 -2.16
N PRO A 3 -68.12 -30.23 -0.98
CA PRO A 3 -69.33 -29.68 -0.33
C PRO A 3 -69.17 -28.30 0.40
N SER A 4 -70.30 -27.61 0.60
CA SER A 4 -70.68 -26.74 1.75
C SER A 4 -69.93 -25.41 2.06
N PHE A 5 -70.56 -24.23 2.33
CA PHE A 5 -71.77 -23.82 3.12
C PHE A 5 -71.48 -23.56 4.63
N LEU A 6 -72.12 -22.64 5.39
CA LEU A 6 -73.25 -21.70 5.20
C LEU A 6 -73.18 -20.53 6.25
N PHE A 7 -73.50 -19.26 5.91
CA PHE A 7 -74.20 -18.24 6.76
C PHE A 7 -73.61 -17.78 8.14
N CYS A 8 -74.09 -16.76 8.89
CA CYS A 8 -74.76 -15.46 8.64
C CYS A 8 -74.77 -14.58 9.93
N LEU A 9 -74.87 -13.23 9.82
CA LEU A 9 -75.48 -12.26 10.78
C LEU A 9 -74.85 -12.15 12.22
N SER A 10 -74.96 -11.09 13.05
CA SER A 10 -75.57 -9.73 12.98
C SER A 10 -75.09 -8.83 14.16
N PHE A 11 -75.06 -7.48 13.98
CA PHE A 11 -75.26 -6.41 15.01
C PHE A 11 -74.19 -6.29 16.15
N LEU A 12 -73.95 -5.22 16.94
CA LEU A 12 -74.19 -3.74 17.07
C LEU A 12 -72.91 -3.17 17.81
N GLN A 13 -72.43 -1.91 17.82
CA GLN A 13 -72.87 -0.54 17.45
C GLN A 13 -73.42 0.35 18.61
N ILE A 14 -73.10 1.67 18.58
CA ILE A 14 -73.37 2.76 19.58
C ILE A 14 -72.63 2.52 20.95
N VAL A 15 -72.27 3.43 21.88
CA VAL A 15 -72.47 4.87 22.26
C VAL A 15 -71.12 5.41 22.82
N SER A 16 -70.45 6.45 22.30
CA SER A 16 -70.60 7.94 22.39
C SER A 16 -70.30 8.64 23.74
N VAL A 17 -69.49 9.72 23.66
CA VAL A 17 -69.50 10.99 24.46
C VAL A 17 -68.72 11.15 25.82
N VAL A 18 -67.58 11.86 25.71
CA VAL A 18 -67.08 13.02 26.53
C VAL A 18 -66.49 12.81 27.95
N TRP A 19 -65.70 13.82 28.36
CA TRP A 19 -64.92 14.06 29.59
C TRP A 19 -63.48 13.49 29.64
N ALA A 20 -62.51 14.18 30.26
CA ALA A 20 -61.91 15.49 29.91
C ALA A 20 -60.75 15.79 30.88
N SER A 21 -59.64 16.36 30.36
CA SER A 21 -58.62 17.18 31.05
C SER A 21 -57.93 16.70 32.35
N ALA A 22 -56.59 16.83 32.36
CA ALA A 22 -55.70 17.02 33.53
C ALA A 22 -55.51 15.83 34.50
N SER A 23 -54.39 15.68 35.24
CA SER A 23 -53.01 16.22 35.10
C SER A 23 -52.06 15.52 36.10
N LEU A 24 -50.75 15.54 35.80
CA LEU A 24 -49.60 15.60 36.74
C LEU A 24 -49.21 14.40 37.66
N VAL A 25 -47.89 14.11 37.64
CA VAL A 25 -46.96 13.43 38.58
C VAL A 25 -47.25 12.07 39.26
N ASP A 26 -46.45 11.07 38.81
CA ASP A 26 -45.43 10.29 39.56
C ASP A 26 -45.70 9.24 40.66
N SER A 27 -44.73 8.31 40.72
CA SER A 27 -44.33 7.37 41.79
C SER A 27 -45.07 6.03 41.98
N TRP A 28 -44.48 4.96 41.41
CA TRP A 28 -43.79 3.84 42.09
C TRP A 28 -44.37 3.36 43.46
N SER A 29 -44.48 2.05 43.77
CA SER A 29 -43.67 0.89 43.34
C SER A 29 -44.30 -0.50 43.63
N LEU A 30 -43.60 -1.58 43.21
CA LEU A 30 -43.64 -3.00 43.65
C LEU A 30 -45.01 -3.71 43.82
N SER A 31 -45.37 -4.74 43.01
CA SER A 31 -44.87 -6.14 42.98
C SER A 31 -45.41 -7.07 44.12
N SER A 32 -45.59 -8.39 43.99
CA SER A 32 -45.04 -9.31 42.97
C SER A 32 -45.77 -10.68 42.84
N ARG A 33 -45.54 -11.37 41.71
CA ARG A 33 -45.46 -12.85 41.50
C ARG A 33 -46.68 -13.75 41.77
N LEU A 34 -47.08 -14.45 40.69
CA LEU A 34 -47.02 -15.92 40.66
C LEU A 34 -46.45 -16.41 39.30
N ARG A 35 -45.92 -17.64 39.27
CA ARG A 35 -45.41 -18.36 38.07
C ARG A 35 -46.29 -19.63 37.89
N ARG A 36 -46.18 -20.55 36.92
CA ARG A 36 -45.17 -20.97 35.90
C ARG A 36 -45.94 -21.95 34.95
N PHE A 37 -45.69 -22.09 33.64
CA PHE A 37 -44.66 -22.97 33.04
C PHE A 37 -44.73 -22.90 31.48
N TYR A 38 -43.55 -22.82 30.82
CA TYR A 38 -43.08 -23.58 29.62
C TYR A 38 -43.97 -23.80 28.38
N GLN A 39 -43.44 -23.87 27.13
CA GLN A 39 -42.19 -23.36 26.52
C GLN A 39 -42.25 -23.61 25.00
N ALA A 40 -41.92 -22.63 24.15
CA ALA A 40 -41.43 -22.82 22.78
C ALA A 40 -40.82 -21.50 22.25
N ASP A 41 -39.89 -21.64 21.32
CA ASP A 41 -39.04 -20.64 20.63
C ASP A 41 -39.20 -19.12 20.97
N ARG A 42 -38.12 -18.56 21.54
CA ARG A 42 -37.76 -17.15 21.43
C ARG A 42 -36.25 -17.06 21.20
N SER A 43 -35.84 -16.79 19.96
CA SER A 43 -34.42 -16.68 19.61
C SER A 43 -34.10 -15.53 18.65
N LEU A 44 -34.32 -14.28 19.08
CA LEU A 44 -33.52 -13.12 18.64
C LEU A 44 -33.57 -12.01 19.71
N ARG A 45 -32.46 -11.29 19.90
CA ARG A 45 -32.21 -10.52 21.12
C ARG A 45 -32.75 -9.09 21.05
N ARG A 46 -33.63 -8.79 22.01
CA ARG A 46 -33.64 -7.60 22.85
C ARG A 46 -32.28 -6.88 22.93
N LEU A 47 -32.30 -5.60 22.57
CA LEU A 47 -31.56 -4.46 23.15
C LEU A 47 -30.44 -4.81 24.14
N GLU A 48 -29.19 -4.53 23.78
CA GLU A 48 -28.21 -4.02 24.75
C GLU A 48 -28.45 -2.52 24.90
N VAL A 49 -28.85 -2.11 26.11
CA VAL A 49 -28.93 -0.70 26.50
C VAL A 49 -27.56 -0.33 27.05
N VAL A 50 -26.93 0.72 26.51
CA VAL A 50 -25.70 1.28 27.07
C VAL A 50 -26.06 2.17 28.27
N PRO A 51 -25.60 1.88 29.49
CA PRO A 51 -25.78 2.79 30.62
C PRO A 51 -24.79 3.96 30.53
N ARG A 52 -25.30 5.18 30.79
CA ARG A 52 -24.51 6.18 31.53
C ARG A 52 -24.32 5.64 32.95
N SER A 53 -23.18 5.80 33.62
CA SER A 53 -21.91 6.37 33.14
C SER A 53 -20.79 6.01 34.11
N ILE A 54 -19.76 5.32 33.64
CA ILE A 54 -18.57 4.97 34.42
C ILE A 54 -17.90 6.26 34.95
N PRO A 55 -17.50 6.34 36.24
CA PRO A 55 -16.83 7.51 36.80
C PRO A 55 -15.56 7.93 36.03
N SER A 56 -15.33 9.25 35.94
CA SER A 56 -14.17 9.82 35.24
C SER A 56 -12.85 9.22 35.74
N GLY A 57 -11.99 8.80 34.81
CA GLY A 57 -10.72 8.13 35.10
C GLY A 57 -10.81 6.61 35.29
N TRP A 58 -12.00 6.02 35.22
CA TRP A 58 -12.19 4.56 35.22
C TRP A 58 -12.64 4.03 33.85
N THR A 59 -12.17 2.83 33.51
CA THR A 59 -12.45 2.13 32.26
C THR A 59 -12.96 0.72 32.57
N SER A 60 -14.00 0.25 31.85
CA SER A 60 -14.43 -1.16 31.97
C SER A 60 -13.53 -2.08 31.14
N LEU A 61 -13.13 -3.19 31.74
CA LEU A 61 -12.39 -4.29 31.11
C LEU A 61 -13.32 -5.45 30.70
N GLY A 62 -14.64 -5.26 30.82
CA GLY A 62 -15.65 -6.24 30.46
C GLY A 62 -15.80 -7.36 31.49
N CYS A 63 -16.29 -8.52 31.03
CA CYS A 63 -16.48 -9.71 31.86
C CYS A 63 -15.16 -10.46 32.04
N ALA A 64 -14.89 -10.95 33.25
CA ALA A 64 -13.66 -11.65 33.62
C ALA A 64 -13.92 -12.85 34.55
N GLN A 65 -13.00 -13.82 34.53
CA GLN A 65 -13.05 -15.03 35.36
C GLN A 65 -12.60 -14.74 36.80
N ASP A 66 -13.38 -15.22 37.77
CA ASP A 66 -13.00 -15.31 39.19
C ASP A 66 -12.98 -16.79 39.66
N GLY A 67 -12.81 -17.06 40.95
CA GLY A 67 -12.84 -18.42 41.48
C GLY A 67 -13.02 -18.50 42.99
N SER A 68 -12.90 -19.71 43.54
CA SER A 68 -13.00 -19.96 44.99
C SER A 68 -11.90 -19.26 45.79
N SER A 69 -10.73 -19.04 45.19
CA SER A 69 -9.67 -18.16 45.70
C SER A 69 -9.76 -16.84 44.96
N ARG A 70 -10.51 -15.89 45.50
CA ARG A 70 -10.91 -14.63 44.84
C ARG A 70 -9.76 -13.85 44.20
N ALA A 71 -10.04 -13.19 43.08
CA ALA A 71 -9.08 -12.33 42.37
C ALA A 71 -8.65 -11.07 43.17
N PHE A 72 -9.41 -10.68 44.20
CA PHE A 72 -9.22 -9.44 44.96
C PHE A 72 -9.28 -9.67 46.48
N SER A 73 -8.54 -8.83 47.22
CA SER A 73 -8.36 -8.94 48.67
C SER A 73 -9.41 -8.20 49.49
N TYR A 74 -9.89 -7.06 49.00
CA TYR A 74 -10.98 -6.31 49.62
C TYR A 74 -12.31 -6.64 48.95
N SER A 75 -13.37 -6.83 49.74
CA SER A 75 -14.73 -7.00 49.22
C SER A 75 -15.80 -6.61 50.24
N TYR A 76 -16.97 -6.24 49.73
CA TYR A 76 -18.20 -6.07 50.52
C TYR A 76 -19.42 -6.48 49.69
N SER A 77 -20.61 -6.47 50.30
CA SER A 77 -21.86 -6.74 49.59
C SER A 77 -22.95 -5.76 50.01
N SER A 78 -23.81 -5.39 49.06
CA SER A 78 -24.92 -4.44 49.26
C SER A 78 -26.18 -4.91 48.53
N SER A 79 -27.33 -4.70 49.17
CA SER A 79 -28.64 -4.88 48.54
C SER A 79 -28.96 -3.79 47.49
N ALA A 80 -28.19 -2.71 47.45
CA ALA A 80 -28.33 -1.59 46.52
C ALA A 80 -27.12 -1.42 45.58
N MET A 81 -26.40 -2.52 45.28
CA MET A 81 -25.18 -2.48 44.46
C MET A 81 -25.44 -2.03 43.01
N THR A 82 -24.69 -1.03 42.55
CA THR A 82 -24.49 -0.64 41.14
C THR A 82 -23.00 -0.65 40.79
N GLN A 83 -22.65 -0.65 39.51
CA GLN A 83 -21.27 -0.56 39.02
C GLN A 83 -20.57 0.69 39.56
N GLU A 84 -21.21 1.86 39.48
CA GLU A 84 -20.67 3.14 39.96
C GLU A 84 -20.49 3.13 41.47
N SER A 85 -21.42 2.53 42.22
CA SER A 85 -21.32 2.44 43.69
C SER A 85 -20.13 1.60 44.14
N CYS A 86 -19.78 0.56 43.38
CA CYS A 86 -18.59 -0.26 43.62
C CYS A 86 -17.32 0.52 43.25
N ILE A 87 -17.29 1.10 42.04
CA ILE A 87 -16.15 1.87 41.53
C ILE A 87 -15.82 3.04 42.46
N ALA A 88 -16.81 3.85 42.86
CA ALA A 88 -16.61 4.97 43.77
C ALA A 88 -16.11 4.53 45.16
N THR A 89 -16.53 3.35 45.64
CA THR A 89 -16.03 2.79 46.90
C THR A 89 -14.56 2.36 46.75
N CYS A 90 -14.20 1.63 45.69
CA CYS A 90 -12.81 1.25 45.42
C CYS A 90 -11.91 2.47 45.20
N ASP A 91 -12.41 3.52 44.54
CA ASP A 91 -11.73 4.80 44.32
C ASP A 91 -11.42 5.51 45.64
N SER A 92 -12.42 5.60 46.54
CA SER A 92 -12.24 6.19 47.88
C SER A 92 -11.23 5.43 48.76
N LEU A 93 -10.99 4.15 48.45
CA LEU A 93 -10.01 3.28 49.10
C LEU A 93 -8.65 3.25 48.37
N SER A 94 -8.46 4.09 47.34
CA SER A 94 -7.23 4.18 46.53
C SER A 94 -6.84 2.88 45.80
N TYR A 95 -7.81 2.01 45.51
CA TYR A 95 -7.59 0.83 44.69
C TYR A 95 -7.67 1.16 43.19
N THR A 96 -6.83 0.51 42.38
CA THR A 96 -6.79 0.73 40.91
C THR A 96 -7.68 -0.24 40.12
N TYR A 97 -8.26 -1.25 40.77
CA TYR A 97 -9.29 -2.13 40.20
C TYR A 97 -10.54 -2.19 41.08
N ALA A 98 -11.68 -2.31 40.41
CA ALA A 98 -13.01 -2.48 40.98
C ALA A 98 -13.73 -3.55 40.16
N ALA A 99 -14.47 -4.44 40.82
CA ALA A 99 -15.24 -5.46 40.11
C ALA A 99 -16.53 -5.84 40.84
N VAL A 100 -17.59 -6.09 40.08
CA VAL A 100 -18.89 -6.51 40.62
C VAL A 100 -19.23 -7.94 40.25
N GLU A 101 -19.73 -8.70 41.23
CA GLU A 101 -20.06 -10.12 41.12
C GLU A 101 -21.43 -10.42 41.75
N TYR A 102 -22.06 -11.51 41.30
CA TYR A 102 -23.23 -12.13 41.92
C TYR A 102 -24.36 -11.17 42.33
N SER A 103 -24.70 -10.19 41.46
CA SER A 103 -25.71 -9.14 41.65
C SER A 103 -25.51 -8.13 42.79
N SER A 104 -24.71 -8.46 43.81
CA SER A 104 -24.67 -7.72 45.09
C SER A 104 -23.27 -7.47 45.64
N GLN A 105 -22.24 -8.08 45.06
CA GLN A 105 -20.89 -8.10 45.63
C GLN A 105 -19.99 -7.13 44.88
N CYS A 106 -19.14 -6.41 45.63
CA CYS A 106 -18.11 -5.53 45.09
C CYS A 106 -16.76 -5.98 45.63
N TYR A 107 -15.76 -5.94 44.76
CA TYR A 107 -14.39 -6.37 44.98
C TYR A 107 -13.45 -5.24 44.57
N CYS A 108 -12.42 -4.96 45.39
CA CYS A 108 -11.41 -3.94 45.11
C CYS A 108 -10.00 -4.49 45.34
N GLY A 109 -9.03 -3.96 44.57
CA GLY A 109 -7.61 -4.23 44.78
C GLY A 109 -6.74 -3.40 43.85
N SER A 110 -5.43 -3.36 44.09
CA SER A 110 -4.48 -2.69 43.17
C SER A 110 -3.81 -3.64 42.18
N THR A 111 -4.06 -4.94 42.32
CA THR A 111 -3.56 -6.03 41.47
C THR A 111 -4.57 -7.17 41.42
N LEU A 112 -4.59 -7.91 40.30
CA LEU A 112 -5.29 -9.19 40.20
C LEU A 112 -4.47 -10.31 40.85
N MET A 113 -5.10 -11.11 41.71
CA MET A 113 -4.47 -12.22 42.44
C MET A 113 -4.88 -13.59 41.87
N ASN A 114 -4.20 -14.64 42.33
CA ASN A 114 -4.55 -16.05 42.07
C ASN A 114 -4.59 -16.49 40.59
N GLY A 115 -4.06 -15.69 39.66
CA GLY A 115 -4.09 -15.96 38.21
C GLY A 115 -5.47 -15.77 37.57
N LEU A 116 -6.32 -14.94 38.19
CA LEU A 116 -7.69 -14.65 37.76
C LEU A 116 -7.78 -13.26 37.08
N GLY A 117 -8.96 -12.92 36.57
CA GLY A 117 -9.18 -11.70 35.77
C GLY A 117 -9.09 -11.91 34.26
N THR A 118 -8.87 -13.15 33.78
CA THR A 118 -8.91 -13.49 32.34
C THR A 118 -10.25 -13.09 31.73
N SER A 119 -10.21 -12.34 30.61
CA SER A 119 -11.41 -11.86 29.91
C SER A 119 -12.28 -13.02 29.40
N LEU A 120 -13.60 -12.82 29.47
CA LEU A 120 -14.65 -13.75 29.06
C LEU A 120 -15.66 -13.06 28.13
N SER A 121 -16.44 -13.85 27.39
CA SER A 121 -17.64 -13.37 26.70
C SER A 121 -18.56 -12.59 27.66
N SER A 122 -19.12 -11.46 27.21
CA SER A 122 -20.08 -10.66 27.99
C SER A 122 -21.27 -11.49 28.48
N SER A 123 -21.66 -12.54 27.74
CA SER A 123 -22.71 -13.50 28.11
C SER A 123 -22.43 -14.32 29.38
N SER A 124 -21.19 -14.35 29.86
CA SER A 124 -20.83 -15.05 31.11
C SER A 124 -21.24 -14.23 32.34
N CYS A 125 -21.13 -12.90 32.27
CA CYS A 125 -21.52 -11.99 33.34
C CYS A 125 -23.01 -11.62 33.21
N ASN A 126 -23.87 -12.62 33.42
CA ASN A 126 -25.30 -12.57 33.10
C ASN A 126 -26.25 -12.25 34.27
N MET A 127 -25.73 -11.85 35.43
CA MET A 127 -26.54 -11.41 36.58
C MET A 127 -26.65 -9.88 36.63
N ALA A 128 -27.88 -9.36 36.68
CA ALA A 128 -28.13 -7.92 36.77
C ALA A 128 -27.78 -7.36 38.18
N CYS A 129 -27.40 -6.10 38.28
CA CYS A 129 -27.11 -5.44 39.55
C CYS A 129 -28.37 -5.24 40.41
N ASN A 130 -28.28 -5.45 41.74
CA ASN A 130 -29.43 -5.33 42.64
C ASN A 130 -29.92 -3.89 42.83
N GLY A 131 -29.01 -2.91 42.81
CA GLY A 131 -29.34 -1.48 42.86
C GLY A 131 -29.86 -0.93 41.53
N ASN A 132 -29.41 -1.49 40.40
CA ASN A 132 -29.89 -1.12 39.07
C ASN A 132 -29.99 -2.33 38.14
N SER A 133 -31.23 -2.78 37.87
CA SER A 133 -31.48 -3.93 36.98
C SER A 133 -31.18 -3.70 35.49
N ALA A 134 -30.73 -2.50 35.09
CA ALA A 134 -30.23 -2.21 33.74
C ALA A 134 -28.71 -2.46 33.59
N GLU A 135 -27.97 -2.59 34.70
CA GLU A 135 -26.54 -2.92 34.71
C GLU A 135 -26.31 -4.41 34.99
N MET A 136 -25.13 -4.89 34.63
CA MET A 136 -24.69 -6.27 34.86
C MET A 136 -23.62 -6.33 35.95
N CYS A 137 -23.85 -7.12 37.00
CA CYS A 137 -22.97 -7.34 38.14
C CYS A 137 -22.46 -8.79 38.15
N GLY A 138 -21.68 -9.15 37.13
CA GLY A 138 -21.00 -10.44 37.05
C GLY A 138 -21.95 -11.64 36.88
N GLY A 139 -21.57 -12.75 37.51
CA GLY A 139 -22.25 -14.03 37.51
C GLY A 139 -21.77 -14.87 38.70
N PHE A 140 -21.73 -16.20 38.56
CA PHE A 140 -21.10 -17.10 39.54
C PHE A 140 -19.63 -17.36 39.15
N TYR A 141 -18.68 -17.00 40.01
CA TYR A 141 -17.24 -16.99 39.72
C TYR A 141 -16.87 -16.21 38.44
N THR A 142 -17.63 -15.15 38.16
CA THR A 142 -17.44 -14.29 36.98
C THR A 142 -17.84 -12.87 37.35
N MET A 143 -17.00 -11.90 37.00
CA MET A 143 -17.12 -10.52 37.47
C MET A 143 -17.07 -9.54 36.29
N ASN A 144 -17.82 -8.44 36.35
CA ASN A 144 -17.56 -7.31 35.46
C ASN A 144 -16.50 -6.43 36.11
N LEU A 145 -15.39 -6.23 35.39
CA LEU A 145 -14.14 -5.65 35.87
C LEU A 145 -13.95 -4.22 35.34
N PHE A 146 -13.37 -3.37 36.17
CA PHE A 146 -13.05 -1.98 35.89
C PHE A 146 -11.66 -1.65 36.44
N SER A 147 -10.97 -0.71 35.81
CA SER A 147 -9.66 -0.24 36.23
C SER A 147 -9.55 1.28 36.18
N LYS A 148 -8.82 1.88 37.12
CA LYS A 148 -8.50 3.30 37.16
C LYS A 148 -7.25 3.57 36.34
N SER A 149 -7.32 4.57 35.47
CA SER A 149 -6.14 5.13 34.81
C SER A 149 -5.31 5.87 35.85
N SER A 150 -4.22 5.25 36.29
CA SER A 150 -3.25 5.89 37.18
C SER A 150 -2.46 6.95 36.43
N ALA A 151 -2.15 8.07 37.08
CA ALA A 151 -1.11 8.97 36.58
C ALA A 151 0.24 8.22 36.54
N SER A 152 1.10 8.60 35.59
CA SER A 152 2.27 7.84 35.13
C SER A 152 3.02 7.02 36.19
N THR A 153 3.08 5.70 35.97
CA THR A 153 4.15 4.83 36.46
C THR A 153 4.54 3.88 35.33
N THR A 154 5.78 3.95 34.90
CA THR A 154 6.29 3.30 33.67
C THR A 154 6.28 1.77 33.78
N THR A 155 5.49 1.07 32.95
CA THR A 155 5.62 -0.39 32.77
C THR A 155 6.73 -0.73 31.77
N THR A 156 7.94 -0.50 32.24
CA THR A 156 9.23 -0.91 31.69
C THR A 156 9.25 -2.40 31.32
N THR A 157 9.51 -2.75 30.06
CA THR A 157 9.42 -4.15 29.58
C THR A 157 10.81 -4.74 29.27
N TRP A 158 11.31 -5.56 30.20
CA TRP A 158 12.61 -6.24 30.04
C TRP A 158 12.60 -7.23 28.86
N THR A 159 13.50 -7.03 27.90
CA THR A 159 13.64 -7.84 26.69
C THR A 159 14.98 -8.58 26.69
N LEU A 160 14.95 -9.88 26.35
CA LEU A 160 16.13 -10.74 26.23
C LEU A 160 16.92 -10.34 24.96
N SER A 161 17.97 -9.53 25.09
CA SER A 161 18.68 -8.99 23.90
C SER A 161 19.55 -10.05 23.21
N ASN A 162 20.14 -10.96 23.99
CA ASN A 162 20.96 -12.06 23.49
C ASN A 162 20.75 -13.31 24.37
N ALA A 163 20.58 -14.47 23.73
CA ALA A 163 20.11 -15.67 24.42
C ALA A 163 21.18 -16.37 25.30
N CYS A 164 22.47 -16.16 25.04
CA CYS A 164 23.58 -16.64 25.88
C CYS A 164 24.87 -15.84 25.62
N LEU A 165 25.52 -15.32 26.68
CA LEU A 165 26.76 -14.54 26.63
C LEU A 165 27.86 -15.16 27.51
N VAL A 166 29.13 -15.04 27.10
CA VAL A 166 30.31 -15.61 27.78
C VAL A 166 31.05 -14.54 28.60
N ASP A 167 31.38 -14.80 29.87
CA ASP A 167 32.36 -13.99 30.61
C ASP A 167 33.79 -14.43 30.28
N THR A 168 34.53 -13.59 29.54
CA THR A 168 35.93 -13.88 29.19
C THR A 168 36.89 -13.53 30.34
N GLY A 169 36.88 -14.33 31.40
CA GLY A 169 37.83 -14.25 32.52
C GLY A 169 37.50 -13.23 33.63
N SER A 170 36.49 -12.38 33.42
CA SER A 170 35.86 -11.52 34.43
C SER A 170 34.41 -11.26 34.06
N ARG A 171 33.51 -11.17 35.05
CA ARG A 171 32.06 -10.92 34.85
C ARG A 171 31.80 -9.75 33.91
N ILE A 172 30.92 -9.90 32.93
CA ILE A 172 30.55 -8.81 32.00
C ILE A 172 29.63 -7.76 32.65
N LEU A 173 28.91 -8.09 33.72
CA LEU A 173 28.16 -7.16 34.56
C LEU A 173 28.76 -7.15 35.97
N GLN A 174 29.24 -5.98 36.40
CA GLN A 174 30.02 -5.82 37.64
C GLN A 174 29.45 -4.81 38.65
N SER A 175 28.38 -4.08 38.29
CA SER A 175 27.90 -2.93 39.09
C SER A 175 27.16 -3.34 40.36
N TYR A 176 26.41 -4.45 40.31
CA TYR A 176 25.81 -5.08 41.48
C TYR A 176 25.56 -6.57 41.20
N SER A 177 25.67 -7.42 42.22
CA SER A 177 25.29 -8.84 42.11
C SER A 177 24.84 -9.41 43.44
N TYR A 178 24.10 -10.52 43.38
CA TYR A 178 23.69 -11.33 44.53
C TYR A 178 23.29 -12.74 44.08
N SER A 179 23.40 -13.72 44.97
CA SER A 179 22.96 -15.10 44.72
C SER A 179 21.88 -15.52 45.72
N THR A 180 20.88 -16.29 45.28
CA THR A 180 19.79 -16.78 46.14
C THR A 180 19.13 -18.04 45.58
N SER A 181 18.84 -19.01 46.46
CA SER A 181 18.15 -20.27 46.15
C SER A 181 16.67 -20.11 45.75
N SER A 182 16.22 -18.86 45.59
CA SER A 182 14.88 -18.48 45.13
C SER A 182 14.92 -17.63 43.85
N LEU A 183 16.04 -17.66 43.11
CA LEU A 183 16.22 -16.79 41.95
C LEU A 183 15.29 -17.15 40.79
N THR A 184 14.81 -16.12 40.10
CA THR A 184 14.10 -16.19 38.82
C THR A 184 14.60 -15.04 37.93
N PRO A 185 14.43 -15.08 36.60
CA PRO A 185 14.85 -13.97 35.75
C PRO A 185 14.07 -12.68 36.08
N ALA A 186 12.77 -12.80 36.37
CA ALA A 186 11.94 -11.67 36.77
C ALA A 186 12.37 -11.03 38.10
N SER A 187 12.76 -11.83 39.10
CA SER A 187 13.26 -11.28 40.37
C SER A 187 14.66 -10.67 40.23
N CYS A 188 15.50 -11.15 39.30
CA CYS A 188 16.75 -10.47 38.94
C CYS A 188 16.48 -9.11 38.28
N GLN A 189 15.69 -9.10 37.20
CA GLN A 189 15.26 -7.89 36.47
C GLN A 189 14.69 -6.82 37.41
N GLN A 190 13.73 -7.17 38.25
CA GLN A 190 13.13 -6.25 39.23
C GLN A 190 14.15 -5.74 40.26
N THR A 191 15.13 -6.55 40.67
CA THR A 191 16.15 -6.15 41.63
C THR A 191 17.20 -5.22 41.02
N CYS A 192 17.54 -5.41 39.74
CA CYS A 192 18.36 -4.50 38.94
C CYS A 192 17.63 -3.17 38.70
N GLN A 193 16.39 -3.22 38.20
CA GLN A 193 15.58 -2.05 37.92
C GLN A 193 15.34 -1.18 39.17
N ALA A 194 15.00 -1.80 40.31
CA ALA A 194 14.82 -1.10 41.58
C ALA A 194 16.12 -0.50 42.18
N ARG A 195 17.25 -0.61 41.45
CA ARG A 195 18.55 0.03 41.76
C ARG A 195 19.02 0.99 40.66
N GLY A 196 18.19 1.26 39.64
CA GLY A 196 18.57 2.10 38.49
C GLY A 196 19.53 1.41 37.52
N TYR A 197 19.41 0.09 37.36
CA TYR A 197 20.17 -0.66 36.37
C TYR A 197 19.31 -1.10 35.17
N THR A 198 19.76 -0.75 33.96
CA THR A 198 19.09 -1.05 32.68
C THR A 198 19.45 -2.44 32.12
N LEU A 199 20.49 -3.10 32.64
CA LEU A 199 20.91 -4.44 32.24
C LEU A 199 20.87 -5.44 33.40
N ALA A 200 20.44 -6.67 33.11
CA ALA A 200 20.33 -7.78 34.06
C ALA A 200 20.80 -9.10 33.42
N GLY A 201 21.66 -9.84 34.13
CA GLY A 201 22.19 -11.14 33.74
C GLY A 201 21.97 -12.18 34.84
N VAL A 202 21.75 -13.44 34.46
CA VAL A 202 21.57 -14.56 35.40
C VAL A 202 22.46 -15.75 35.06
N GLU A 203 23.03 -16.36 36.10
CA GLU A 203 24.04 -17.43 36.01
C GLU A 203 23.79 -18.59 36.97
N ASN A 204 24.34 -19.77 36.62
CA ASN A 204 24.48 -20.96 37.47
C ASN A 204 23.18 -21.48 38.16
N GLY A 205 22.01 -20.97 37.78
CA GLY A 205 20.73 -21.27 38.42
C GLY A 205 20.36 -20.36 39.60
N ASP A 206 21.32 -19.71 40.27
CA ASP A 206 21.07 -18.94 41.50
C ASP A 206 21.76 -17.58 41.61
N GLU A 207 22.57 -17.16 40.62
CA GLU A 207 23.27 -15.86 40.63
C GLU A 207 22.60 -14.82 39.72
N CYS A 208 22.54 -13.56 40.18
CA CYS A 208 22.05 -12.40 39.44
C CYS A 208 23.10 -11.28 39.43
N TYR A 209 23.28 -10.66 38.27
CA TYR A 209 24.23 -9.58 38.01
C TYR A 209 23.53 -8.41 37.31
N CYS A 210 23.87 -7.17 37.66
CA CYS A 210 23.28 -5.94 37.13
C CYS A 210 24.35 -4.95 36.67
N GLY A 211 24.00 -4.06 35.74
CA GLY A 211 24.81 -2.90 35.34
C GLY A 211 24.13 -2.06 34.26
N ASN A 212 24.83 -1.04 33.75
CA ASN A 212 24.36 -0.18 32.64
C ASN A 212 25.25 -0.30 31.39
N SER A 213 26.32 -1.10 31.45
CA SER A 213 27.26 -1.34 30.36
C SER A 213 28.02 -2.66 30.57
N PHE A 214 28.51 -3.26 29.49
CA PHE A 214 29.37 -4.44 29.55
C PHE A 214 30.82 -4.07 29.94
N ALA A 215 31.32 -4.67 31.02
CA ALA A 215 32.71 -4.52 31.43
C ALA A 215 33.65 -5.23 30.43
N GLY A 216 34.50 -4.46 29.76
CA GLY A 216 35.48 -4.96 28.78
C GLY A 216 35.11 -4.79 27.31
N GLY A 217 33.89 -4.32 26.99
CA GLY A 217 33.43 -4.08 25.62
C GLY A 217 32.35 -5.06 25.15
N THR A 218 32.21 -5.24 23.83
CA THR A 218 31.15 -6.08 23.24
C THR A 218 31.30 -7.55 23.67
N PRO A 219 30.31 -8.15 24.35
CA PRO A 219 30.40 -9.52 24.86
C PRO A 219 30.32 -10.56 23.73
N THR A 220 30.88 -11.74 23.97
CA THR A 220 30.84 -12.86 23.01
C THR A 220 29.61 -13.73 23.27
N THR A 221 28.92 -14.17 22.21
CA THR A 221 27.74 -15.04 22.31
C THR A 221 28.12 -16.53 22.37
N ALA A 222 27.52 -17.28 23.29
CA ALA A 222 27.60 -18.75 23.36
C ALA A 222 26.38 -19.43 22.71
N SER A 223 26.37 -20.77 22.64
CA SER A 223 25.18 -21.51 22.19
C SER A 223 24.09 -21.44 23.27
N THR A 224 22.82 -21.46 22.86
CA THR A 224 21.68 -21.43 23.81
C THR A 224 21.57 -22.72 24.64
N SER A 225 22.28 -23.79 24.26
CA SER A 225 22.51 -24.97 25.09
C SER A 225 23.35 -24.68 26.33
N ASP A 226 24.20 -23.65 26.27
CA ASP A 226 25.26 -23.42 27.23
C ASP A 226 24.78 -22.49 28.36
N CYS A 227 23.62 -21.84 28.16
CA CYS A 227 22.84 -21.10 29.15
C CYS A 227 21.51 -21.79 29.48
N SER A 228 21.51 -23.12 29.70
CA SER A 228 20.29 -23.91 29.97
C SER A 228 20.16 -24.42 31.42
N ALA A 229 20.89 -23.87 32.38
CA ALA A 229 20.73 -24.23 33.79
C ALA A 229 19.36 -23.76 34.32
N PRO A 230 18.60 -24.60 35.03
CA PRO A 230 17.30 -24.22 35.57
C PRO A 230 17.45 -23.26 36.76
N CYS A 231 16.64 -22.20 36.81
CA CYS A 231 16.63 -21.27 37.94
C CYS A 231 16.17 -21.98 39.23
N THR A 232 16.85 -21.72 40.35
CA THR A 232 16.57 -22.37 41.64
C THR A 232 15.19 -22.04 42.20
N GLY A 233 14.72 -20.79 42.04
CA GLY A 233 13.37 -20.36 42.40
C GLY A 233 12.29 -20.69 41.36
N ALA A 234 12.68 -21.03 40.13
CA ALA A 234 11.75 -21.34 39.04
C ALA A 234 12.37 -22.30 38.03
N SER A 235 12.40 -23.61 38.34
CA SER A 235 13.07 -24.64 37.54
C SER A 235 12.50 -24.90 36.13
N SER A 236 11.46 -24.16 35.74
CA SER A 236 10.93 -24.09 34.37
C SER A 236 11.48 -22.91 33.55
N SER A 237 12.35 -22.08 34.15
CA SER A 237 13.04 -20.94 33.54
C SER A 237 14.56 -21.20 33.52
N THR A 238 15.29 -20.58 32.58
CA THR A 238 16.75 -20.68 32.47
C THR A 238 17.46 -19.51 33.16
N CYS A 239 18.53 -19.81 33.88
CA CYS A 239 19.39 -18.86 34.58
C CYS A 239 20.87 -19.20 34.31
N GLY A 240 21.30 -19.00 33.06
CA GLY A 240 22.69 -19.14 32.62
C GLY A 240 23.20 -20.58 32.60
N GLY A 241 24.49 -20.77 32.83
CA GLY A 241 25.21 -22.05 32.70
C GLY A 241 26.37 -22.19 33.68
N SER A 242 26.99 -23.37 33.71
CA SER A 242 27.83 -23.81 34.84
C SER A 242 29.26 -24.23 34.49
N TYR A 243 29.72 -24.07 33.23
CA TYR A 243 31.02 -24.62 32.80
C TYR A 243 31.98 -23.67 32.07
N ASP A 244 31.50 -22.58 31.45
CA ASP A 244 32.34 -21.55 30.79
C ASP A 244 31.82 -20.12 31.08
N TYR A 245 31.31 -19.88 32.29
CA TYR A 245 30.78 -18.57 32.75
C TYR A 245 29.72 -17.95 31.82
N ASN A 246 28.61 -18.67 31.61
CA ASN A 246 27.63 -18.35 30.57
C ASN A 246 26.32 -17.77 31.14
N ASN A 247 25.93 -16.60 30.64
CA ASN A 247 24.87 -15.75 31.18
C ASN A 247 23.67 -15.58 30.22
N ASN A 248 22.42 -15.74 30.69
CA ASN A 248 21.26 -15.22 29.94
C ASN A 248 21.13 -13.71 30.23
N PHE A 249 20.93 -12.89 29.20
CA PHE A 249 21.03 -11.43 29.31
C PHE A 249 19.76 -10.69 28.86
N TYR A 250 19.32 -9.77 29.71
CA TYR A 250 18.15 -8.91 29.50
C TYR A 250 18.58 -7.44 29.57
N HIS A 251 17.97 -6.61 28.73
CA HIS A 251 18.02 -5.15 28.82
C HIS A 251 16.62 -4.57 29.00
N HIS A 252 16.58 -3.32 29.44
CA HIS A 252 15.37 -2.52 29.49
C HIS A 252 15.60 -1.13 28.86
N ASP A 253 14.68 -0.71 28.01
CA ASP A 253 14.69 0.56 27.29
C ASP A 253 14.10 1.70 28.16
N GLU A 254 14.93 2.33 29.00
CA GLU A 254 14.55 3.60 29.62
C GLU A 254 14.75 4.75 28.64
N HIS A 255 13.72 5.60 28.47
CA HIS A 255 13.80 6.84 27.73
C HIS A 255 14.07 7.96 28.75
N ASP A 256 15.33 8.35 28.86
CA ASP A 256 15.78 9.57 29.54
C ASP A 256 16.28 10.55 28.47
N ASP A 257 16.10 11.84 28.72
CA ASP A 257 16.53 12.91 27.82
C ASP A 257 18.02 13.28 28.02
N ASP A 258 18.60 13.87 26.97
CA ASP A 258 19.94 14.50 26.85
C ASP A 258 21.23 13.64 26.69
N GLU A 259 22.13 14.23 25.89
CA GLU A 259 23.53 13.89 25.58
C GLU A 259 23.82 12.66 24.65
N TYR A 260 25.09 12.49 24.27
CA TYR A 260 25.51 12.05 22.91
C TYR A 260 26.65 11.00 22.93
N ASP A 261 27.06 10.52 21.73
CA ASP A 261 28.20 9.62 21.43
C ASP A 261 28.11 8.13 21.92
N ASP A 262 28.64 7.12 21.21
CA ASP A 262 29.06 7.02 19.79
C ASP A 262 29.18 5.53 19.32
N ASN A 263 29.13 5.31 18.01
CA ASN A 263 29.78 4.24 17.22
C ASN A 263 29.98 2.83 17.85
N ARG A 264 29.10 1.87 17.50
CA ARG A 264 29.30 0.98 16.31
C ARG A 264 28.41 -0.27 16.29
N CYS A 265 27.74 -0.50 15.15
CA CYS A 265 27.49 -1.87 14.67
C CYS A 265 28.76 -2.41 14.00
N ILE A 266 29.17 -3.64 14.31
CA ILE A 266 30.17 -4.38 13.51
C ILE A 266 29.46 -5.44 12.68
N TYR A 267 29.29 -5.17 11.39
CA TYR A 267 28.97 -6.21 10.41
C TYR A 267 30.15 -7.18 10.26
N ARG A 268 29.87 -8.48 10.26
CA ARG A 268 30.66 -9.45 9.47
C ARG A 268 29.85 -10.67 9.05
N ASN A 269 29.54 -10.72 7.75
CA ASN A 269 29.39 -12.00 7.05
C ASN A 269 30.68 -12.83 7.21
N LEU A 270 30.56 -14.16 7.18
CA LEU A 270 31.48 -15.06 6.44
C LEU A 270 31.03 -16.53 6.50
N GLY A 271 30.97 -17.15 5.32
CA GLY A 271 31.39 -18.53 5.11
C GLY A 271 32.44 -18.54 3.98
N PRO A 272 33.12 -19.66 3.69
CA PRO A 272 32.93 -21.02 4.21
C PRO A 272 34.16 -21.57 4.98
N TYR A 273 34.08 -22.83 5.42
CA TYR A 273 35.20 -23.60 6.00
C TYR A 273 36.41 -23.73 5.06
N PRO A 274 37.63 -23.84 5.62
CA PRO A 274 38.37 -25.09 5.37
C PRO A 274 39.23 -25.65 6.53
N SER A 275 39.41 -26.98 6.49
CA SER A 275 40.54 -27.78 7.01
C SER A 275 40.73 -28.01 8.53
N LEU A 276 40.77 -29.30 8.91
CA LEU A 276 41.25 -29.80 10.20
C LEU A 276 42.69 -30.33 10.09
N ARG A 277 43.61 -29.79 10.89
CA ARG A 277 44.82 -30.46 11.43
C ARG A 277 45.16 -29.76 12.77
N GLY A 278 45.42 -30.43 13.90
CA GLY A 278 45.40 -31.85 14.22
C GLY A 278 46.59 -32.26 15.10
N ARG A 279 46.37 -33.18 16.07
CA ARG A 279 47.27 -33.63 17.17
C ARG A 279 47.21 -32.74 18.44
N HIS A 280 47.40 -33.25 19.67
CA HIS A 280 47.80 -34.62 20.09
C HIS A 280 47.32 -34.98 21.53
N LEU A 281 47.11 -36.29 21.78
CA LEU A 281 47.12 -37.00 23.08
C LEU A 281 45.96 -36.69 24.07
N GLY A 282 45.46 -37.63 24.90
CA GLY A 282 45.63 -39.10 24.89
C GLY A 282 45.55 -39.76 26.28
N ALA A 283 44.83 -40.90 26.40
CA ALA A 283 44.70 -41.75 27.62
C ALA A 283 43.97 -41.10 28.83
N THR A 284 43.36 -41.79 29.83
CA THR A 284 43.10 -43.22 30.17
C THR A 284 41.89 -43.23 31.15
N SER A 285 40.75 -43.91 30.91
CA SER A 285 40.40 -45.34 31.15
C SER A 285 39.82 -45.71 32.55
N ALA A 286 38.92 -46.71 32.57
CA ALA A 286 38.23 -47.38 33.72
C ALA A 286 36.99 -46.67 34.31
N GLY A 287 35.92 -47.38 34.74
CA GLY A 287 35.63 -48.83 34.63
C GLY A 287 34.40 -49.33 35.44
N LEU A 288 33.98 -50.59 35.21
CA LEU A 288 32.88 -51.37 35.87
C LEU A 288 31.42 -50.99 35.44
N GLN A 289 30.47 -51.86 35.00
CA GLN A 289 30.00 -53.25 35.29
C GLN A 289 28.98 -53.33 36.46
N HIS A 290 27.90 -54.15 36.50
CA HIS A 290 27.27 -55.24 35.70
C HIS A 290 25.75 -55.38 36.13
N GLU A 291 24.80 -56.24 35.69
CA GLU A 291 24.57 -57.36 34.73
C GLU A 291 23.03 -57.47 34.38
N HIS A 292 22.53 -58.11 33.30
CA HIS A 292 22.03 -59.52 33.12
C HIS A 292 21.13 -60.12 34.26
N PHE A 293 20.04 -60.91 34.04
CA PHE A 293 19.26 -61.32 32.84
C PHE A 293 17.79 -61.77 33.21
N LEU A 294 17.06 -62.34 32.23
CA LEU A 294 15.65 -62.83 32.23
C LEU A 294 15.37 -64.10 33.12
N GLN A 295 14.18 -64.74 33.27
CA GLN A 295 13.05 -65.00 32.31
C GLN A 295 11.78 -65.66 32.97
N LEU A 296 10.63 -65.68 32.24
CA LEU A 296 9.41 -66.55 32.40
C LEU A 296 8.51 -66.36 33.66
N SER A 297 7.18 -66.62 33.67
CA SER A 297 6.28 -67.24 32.67
C SER A 297 4.78 -66.82 32.78
N PHE A 298 4.14 -66.57 31.62
CA PHE A 298 2.74 -66.83 31.19
C PHE A 298 1.44 -66.58 32.03
N HIS A 299 0.41 -66.18 31.26
CA HIS A 299 -1.06 -66.26 31.43
C HIS A 299 -1.85 -65.16 32.18
N LEU A 300 -3.02 -64.86 31.58
CA LEU A 300 -4.07 -63.88 31.95
C LEU A 300 -4.87 -64.33 33.19
N PRO A 301 -5.55 -63.44 33.96
CA PRO A 301 -6.26 -62.23 33.50
C PRO A 301 -6.13 -60.98 34.41
N ASN A 302 -6.80 -59.86 34.04
CA ASN A 302 -7.77 -59.12 34.89
C ASN A 302 -8.22 -57.78 34.27
N ASN A 303 -9.19 -57.13 34.92
CA ASN A 303 -9.70 -55.80 34.59
C ASN A 303 -9.72 -54.91 35.86
N MET A 304 -9.61 -53.59 35.67
CA MET A 304 -9.70 -52.47 36.64
C MET A 304 -8.59 -52.24 37.68
N LEU A 305 -8.17 -50.95 37.74
CA LEU A 305 -7.63 -50.16 38.89
C LEU A 305 -6.34 -50.68 39.56
N TRP A 306 -5.18 -49.99 39.47
CA TRP A 306 -4.97 -48.57 39.83
C TRP A 306 -3.69 -47.94 39.22
N GLN A 307 -3.67 -46.60 39.15
CA GLN A 307 -2.53 -45.67 39.16
C GLN A 307 -1.42 -45.67 38.06
N ARG A 308 -1.17 -44.45 37.53
CA ARG A 308 0.08 -43.90 36.92
C ARG A 308 0.95 -44.82 36.04
N ILE A 309 0.94 -44.53 34.72
CA ILE A 309 2.17 -44.12 34.00
C ILE A 309 1.82 -43.27 32.76
N LEU A 310 2.80 -42.50 32.30
CA LEU A 310 2.80 -41.56 31.18
C LEU A 310 1.98 -42.00 29.94
N TYR A 311 1.13 -41.10 29.44
CA TYR A 311 0.85 -41.02 27.99
C TYR A 311 1.04 -39.58 27.50
N ARG A 312 1.76 -39.44 26.38
CA ARG A 312 2.16 -38.15 25.82
C ARG A 312 0.96 -37.47 25.16
N ARG A 313 0.58 -36.27 25.62
CA ARG A 313 -0.11 -35.32 24.74
C ARG A 313 0.91 -34.75 23.77
N CYS A 314 1.04 -35.34 22.59
CA CYS A 314 1.74 -34.72 21.48
C CYS A 314 1.04 -33.38 21.17
N ARG A 315 1.69 -32.24 21.45
CA ARG A 315 1.26 -30.96 20.90
C ARG A 315 1.46 -31.05 19.38
N ILE A 316 0.38 -31.01 18.62
CA ILE A 316 0.46 -30.84 17.17
C ILE A 316 0.83 -29.38 16.92
N TRP A 317 2.02 -29.16 16.40
CA TRP A 317 2.47 -27.85 15.95
C TRP A 317 2.22 -27.75 14.44
N ASN A 318 1.30 -26.90 14.03
CA ASN A 318 1.09 -26.58 12.62
C ASN A 318 2.03 -25.44 12.24
N TYR A 319 2.92 -25.67 11.28
CA TYR A 319 3.84 -24.67 10.75
C TYR A 319 3.45 -24.31 9.31
N CYS A 320 3.32 -23.02 9.04
CA CYS A 320 3.00 -22.48 7.72
C CYS A 320 4.03 -21.40 7.37
N GLY A 321 4.55 -21.39 6.14
CA GLY A 321 5.53 -20.41 5.69
C GLY A 321 5.95 -20.62 4.24
N ASN A 322 6.44 -19.55 3.61
CA ASN A 322 6.72 -19.51 2.16
C ASN A 322 8.17 -19.88 1.79
N SER A 323 9.02 -20.14 2.79
CA SER A 323 10.46 -20.42 2.63
C SER A 323 11.01 -21.19 3.82
N TYR A 324 12.03 -22.01 3.62
CA TYR A 324 12.75 -22.71 4.70
C TYR A 324 13.84 -21.82 5.31
N SER A 325 14.04 -21.88 6.63
CA SER A 325 15.14 -21.19 7.32
C SER A 325 16.51 -21.84 7.10
N SER A 326 16.54 -23.09 6.64
CA SER A 326 17.73 -23.80 6.15
C SER A 326 17.31 -24.92 5.19
N THR A 327 18.23 -25.44 4.38
CA THR A 327 17.92 -26.52 3.42
C THR A 327 17.44 -27.79 4.15
N PRO A 328 16.20 -28.26 3.91
CA PRO A 328 15.67 -29.42 4.62
C PRO A 328 16.40 -30.70 4.19
N VAL A 329 16.85 -31.49 5.18
CA VAL A 329 17.52 -32.77 4.96
C VAL A 329 16.49 -33.89 4.87
N SER A 330 16.53 -34.66 3.78
CA SER A 330 15.63 -35.80 3.56
C SER A 330 15.80 -36.88 4.62
N ALA A 331 14.73 -37.18 5.36
CA ALA A 331 14.65 -38.36 6.23
C ALA A 331 14.25 -39.61 5.43
N SER A 332 14.34 -40.79 6.05
CA SER A 332 13.84 -42.02 5.42
C SER A 332 12.32 -42.04 5.45
N THR A 333 11.69 -42.71 4.47
CA THR A 333 10.22 -42.85 4.41
C THR A 333 9.63 -43.62 5.59
N GLY A 334 10.45 -44.32 6.38
CA GLY A 334 10.04 -44.95 7.64
C GLY A 334 9.94 -43.98 8.83
N ASP A 335 10.56 -42.80 8.75
CA ASP A 335 10.61 -41.84 9.87
C ASP A 335 9.34 -40.94 9.97
N CYS A 336 8.56 -40.83 8.88
CA CYS A 336 7.29 -40.09 8.81
C CYS A 336 6.07 -41.01 8.99
N ASN A 337 6.03 -41.77 10.08
CA ASN A 337 5.06 -42.86 10.29
C ASN A 337 3.87 -42.52 11.22
N MET A 338 3.69 -41.26 11.61
CA MET A 338 2.63 -40.84 12.53
C MET A 338 1.33 -40.51 11.77
N ALA A 339 0.25 -41.25 12.06
CA ALA A 339 -1.07 -40.98 11.48
C ALA A 339 -1.64 -39.62 11.92
N CYS A 340 -2.40 -38.96 11.03
CA CYS A 340 -3.05 -37.69 11.32
C CYS A 340 -4.23 -37.86 12.29
N ALA A 341 -4.38 -36.93 13.24
CA ALA A 341 -5.43 -37.00 14.27
C ALA A 341 -6.85 -36.73 13.74
N GLY A 342 -6.99 -36.10 12.56
CA GLY A 342 -8.28 -35.86 11.89
C GLY A 342 -8.65 -36.89 10.81
N ASP A 343 -7.68 -37.67 10.33
CA ASP A 343 -7.85 -38.74 9.36
C ASP A 343 -6.72 -39.76 9.55
N SER A 344 -7.05 -40.92 10.14
CA SER A 344 -6.06 -41.96 10.44
C SER A 344 -5.50 -42.70 9.22
N THR A 345 -5.99 -42.40 8.02
CA THR A 345 -5.45 -42.93 6.75
C THR A 345 -4.30 -42.09 6.18
N GLN A 346 -4.08 -40.88 6.70
CA GLN A 346 -3.04 -39.95 6.24
C GLN A 346 -1.90 -39.80 7.27
N LEU A 347 -0.73 -39.35 6.81
CA LEU A 347 0.49 -39.23 7.62
C LEU A 347 0.85 -37.77 7.91
N CYS A 348 0.97 -37.45 9.19
CA CYS A 348 1.29 -36.12 9.73
C CYS A 348 2.73 -36.06 10.27
N GLY A 349 3.68 -36.61 9.51
CA GLY A 349 5.10 -36.59 9.84
C GLY A 349 5.49 -37.65 10.87
N GLY A 350 6.35 -37.29 11.82
CA GLY A 350 6.87 -38.21 12.82
C GLY A 350 7.70 -37.51 13.90
N SER A 351 8.36 -38.29 14.77
CA SER A 351 9.16 -37.76 15.87
C SER A 351 10.36 -36.95 15.33
N TRP A 352 10.29 -35.62 15.45
CA TRP A 352 11.23 -34.67 14.82
C TRP A 352 11.27 -34.77 13.29
N ARG A 353 10.12 -35.03 12.64
CA ARG A 353 9.95 -35.07 11.18
C ARG A 353 8.66 -34.38 10.75
N ALA A 354 8.75 -33.46 9.80
CA ALA A 354 7.58 -32.79 9.23
C ALA A 354 7.20 -33.39 7.88
N GLN A 355 5.92 -33.70 7.69
CA GLN A 355 5.36 -33.95 6.36
C GLN A 355 4.90 -32.62 5.78
N ILE A 356 5.42 -32.22 4.63
CA ILE A 356 5.21 -30.89 4.06
C ILE A 356 4.22 -30.99 2.89
N TYR A 357 3.16 -30.18 2.95
CA TYR A 357 2.09 -30.11 1.95
C TYR A 357 2.11 -28.72 1.31
N THR A 358 2.00 -28.65 -0.02
CA THR A 358 1.99 -27.40 -0.79
C THR A 358 0.63 -27.19 -1.46
N TYR A 359 0.16 -25.95 -1.52
CA TYR A 359 -1.13 -25.61 -2.12
C TYR A 359 -0.96 -25.18 -3.57
N GLY A 360 -1.38 -26.04 -4.49
CA GLY A 360 -1.33 -25.86 -5.95
C GLY A 360 -2.08 -26.99 -6.65
N THR A 361 -2.37 -26.83 -7.95
CA THR A 361 -3.16 -27.82 -8.71
C THR A 361 -2.46 -29.16 -8.79
N ALA A 362 -3.10 -30.21 -8.25
CA ALA A 362 -2.55 -31.55 -8.19
C ALA A 362 -2.54 -32.27 -9.55
N SER A 363 -1.58 -33.16 -9.73
CA SER A 363 -1.64 -34.27 -10.69
C SER A 363 -1.40 -35.58 -9.95
N THR A 364 -2.25 -36.58 -10.18
CA THR A 364 -2.22 -37.86 -9.46
C THR A 364 -1.15 -38.82 -10.01
N THR A 365 -0.28 -39.31 -9.14
CA THR A 365 0.68 -40.38 -9.47
C THR A 365 0.00 -41.75 -9.42
N THR A 366 0.26 -42.61 -10.41
CA THR A 366 0.04 -44.07 -10.31
C THR A 366 1.38 -44.79 -10.43
N THR A 367 1.60 -45.83 -9.61
CA THR A 367 2.95 -46.30 -9.26
C THR A 367 3.37 -47.57 -10.00
N THR A 368 4.54 -47.58 -10.66
CA THR A 368 5.42 -48.78 -10.66
C THR A 368 6.90 -48.49 -11.02
N THR A 369 7.79 -48.81 -10.07
CA THR A 369 9.16 -49.37 -10.21
C THR A 369 10.25 -48.78 -11.14
N THR A 370 11.40 -48.52 -10.48
CA THR A 370 12.81 -48.70 -10.91
C THR A 370 13.55 -47.70 -11.81
N SER A 371 14.55 -47.08 -11.16
CA SER A 371 15.96 -46.87 -11.58
C SER A 371 16.39 -45.75 -12.56
N THR A 372 17.34 -44.96 -12.03
CA THR A 372 18.56 -44.39 -12.65
C THR A 372 18.55 -43.10 -13.48
N THR A 373 19.53 -42.26 -13.11
CA THR A 373 20.18 -41.16 -13.86
C THR A 373 19.41 -39.85 -13.98
N ALA A 374 20.10 -38.75 -13.63
CA ALA A 374 19.59 -37.38 -13.73
C ALA A 374 20.00 -36.73 -15.05
N THR A 375 19.15 -35.83 -15.55
CA THR A 375 19.44 -34.99 -16.72
C THR A 375 18.84 -33.59 -16.50
N SER A 376 19.60 -32.55 -16.80
CA SER A 376 19.15 -31.15 -16.71
C SER A 376 18.28 -30.78 -17.92
N THR A 377 17.07 -30.30 -17.68
CA THR A 377 16.21 -29.74 -18.74
C THR A 377 16.76 -28.40 -19.25
N PRO A 378 16.77 -28.16 -20.58
CA PRO A 378 17.15 -26.86 -21.12
C PRO A 378 16.08 -25.80 -20.81
N THR A 379 16.53 -24.56 -20.54
CA THR A 379 15.63 -23.41 -20.37
C THR A 379 15.24 -22.85 -21.74
N TRP A 380 13.96 -22.61 -21.95
CA TRP A 380 13.41 -22.04 -23.18
C TRP A 380 12.97 -20.59 -22.97
N ALA A 381 13.04 -19.77 -24.02
CA ALA A 381 12.55 -18.40 -24.04
C ALA A 381 11.84 -18.09 -25.36
N LEU A 382 10.80 -17.24 -25.31
CA LEU A 382 10.12 -16.71 -26.50
C LEU A 382 11.09 -15.84 -27.31
N SER A 383 11.44 -16.30 -28.50
CA SER A 383 12.37 -15.66 -29.43
C SER A 383 11.68 -14.69 -30.38
N ASN A 384 10.51 -15.05 -30.92
CA ASN A 384 9.70 -14.17 -31.78
C ASN A 384 8.21 -14.31 -31.41
N PRO A 385 7.51 -13.21 -31.04
CA PRO A 385 6.16 -13.26 -30.51
C PRO A 385 5.07 -13.52 -31.56
N CYS A 386 5.33 -13.23 -32.84
CA CYS A 386 4.51 -13.66 -33.97
C CYS A 386 5.27 -13.58 -35.29
N VAL A 387 5.31 -14.68 -36.05
CA VAL A 387 5.91 -14.75 -37.40
C VAL A 387 4.90 -15.20 -38.44
N VAL A 388 5.10 -14.80 -39.68
CA VAL A 388 4.40 -15.37 -40.85
C VAL A 388 5.00 -16.74 -41.16
N ASP A 389 4.15 -17.77 -41.24
CA ASP A 389 4.56 -19.07 -41.78
C ASP A 389 4.06 -19.26 -43.23
N THR A 390 4.59 -20.27 -43.91
CA THR A 390 4.45 -20.54 -45.35
C THR A 390 4.15 -22.02 -45.59
N SER A 391 3.71 -22.37 -46.81
CA SER A 391 3.48 -23.77 -47.21
C SER A 391 4.72 -24.68 -47.11
N SER A 392 5.92 -24.10 -46.99
CA SER A 392 7.18 -24.80 -46.72
C SER A 392 7.39 -25.17 -45.25
N ARG A 393 6.62 -24.59 -44.30
CA ARG A 393 6.82 -24.60 -42.84
C ARG A 393 8.19 -24.07 -42.38
N ILE A 394 8.17 -23.08 -41.48
CA ILE A 394 9.37 -22.37 -41.00
C ILE A 394 10.31 -23.27 -40.17
N LEU A 395 9.76 -24.30 -39.52
CA LEU A 395 10.50 -25.39 -38.89
C LEU A 395 10.08 -26.73 -39.53
N GLN A 396 11.05 -27.55 -39.92
CA GLN A 396 10.84 -28.81 -40.65
C GLN A 396 11.42 -30.05 -39.93
N GLY A 397 11.88 -29.92 -38.68
CA GLY A 397 12.57 -31.01 -37.96
C GLY A 397 11.63 -32.10 -37.44
N TYR A 398 10.56 -31.69 -36.76
CA TYR A 398 9.47 -32.54 -36.28
C TYR A 398 8.19 -31.71 -36.14
N SER A 399 7.03 -32.34 -36.29
CA SER A 399 5.74 -31.67 -36.11
C SER A 399 4.71 -32.62 -35.50
N THR A 400 3.92 -32.12 -34.55
CA THR A 400 2.81 -32.85 -33.93
C THR A 400 1.66 -31.91 -33.63
N GLY A 401 0.48 -32.46 -33.35
CA GLY A 401 -0.68 -31.66 -32.96
C GLY A 401 -1.65 -32.46 -32.09
N GLY A 402 -2.38 -31.77 -31.22
CA GLY A 402 -3.29 -32.42 -30.28
C GLY A 402 -4.18 -31.44 -29.51
N SER A 403 -5.17 -31.96 -28.79
CA SER A 403 -6.13 -31.19 -27.99
C SER A 403 -5.61 -30.75 -26.62
N SER A 404 -4.30 -30.82 -26.40
CA SER A 404 -3.63 -30.43 -25.16
C SER A 404 -2.37 -29.58 -25.41
N ASN A 405 -2.26 -28.95 -26.58
CA ASN A 405 -1.07 -28.18 -26.95
C ASN A 405 -0.97 -26.88 -26.15
N THR A 406 0.26 -26.53 -25.75
CA THR A 406 0.69 -25.27 -25.10
C THR A 406 2.15 -25.00 -25.49
N PRO A 407 2.68 -23.76 -25.33
CA PRO A 407 4.09 -23.48 -25.53
C PRO A 407 5.00 -24.41 -24.73
N SER A 408 4.73 -24.57 -23.43
CA SER A 408 5.53 -25.42 -22.54
C SER A 408 5.46 -26.91 -22.88
N SER A 409 4.32 -27.40 -23.39
CA SER A 409 4.25 -28.77 -23.92
C SER A 409 5.06 -28.92 -25.22
N CYS A 410 5.03 -27.91 -26.10
CA CYS A 410 5.75 -27.92 -27.36
C CYS A 410 7.27 -27.83 -27.14
N GLU A 411 7.73 -26.91 -26.29
CA GLU A 411 9.12 -26.83 -25.79
C GLU A 411 9.60 -28.19 -25.25
N SER A 412 8.79 -28.84 -24.42
CA SER A 412 9.11 -30.15 -23.83
C SER A 412 9.18 -31.27 -24.88
N ILE A 413 8.28 -31.27 -25.86
CA ILE A 413 8.28 -32.22 -26.99
C ILE A 413 9.52 -31.99 -27.86
N CYS A 414 9.82 -30.75 -28.24
CA CYS A 414 10.98 -30.41 -29.05
C CYS A 414 12.29 -30.74 -28.34
N ALA A 415 12.42 -30.41 -27.04
CA ALA A 415 13.56 -30.81 -26.22
C ALA A 415 13.71 -32.34 -26.15
N GLY A 416 12.62 -33.08 -25.95
CA GLY A 416 12.61 -34.55 -25.94
C GLY A 416 12.97 -35.20 -27.27
N GLN A 417 12.84 -34.48 -28.39
CA GLN A 417 13.29 -34.88 -29.73
C GLN A 417 14.69 -34.33 -30.08
N GLY A 418 15.38 -33.64 -29.18
CA GLY A 418 16.73 -33.08 -29.41
C GLY A 418 16.76 -31.81 -30.27
N PHE A 419 15.66 -31.06 -30.32
CA PHE A 419 15.58 -29.77 -31.00
C PHE A 419 15.78 -28.59 -30.03
N THR A 420 16.37 -27.52 -30.55
CA THR A 420 16.69 -26.27 -29.84
C THR A 420 15.77 -25.10 -30.18
N ILE A 421 14.88 -25.30 -31.16
CA ILE A 421 13.84 -24.36 -31.58
C ILE A 421 12.49 -25.09 -31.56
N ALA A 422 11.47 -24.43 -31.01
CA ALA A 422 10.09 -24.88 -30.94
C ALA A 422 9.18 -23.74 -31.46
N ALA A 423 8.02 -24.08 -32.02
CA ALA A 423 7.02 -23.09 -32.40
C ALA A 423 5.59 -23.65 -32.30
N VAL A 424 4.65 -22.81 -31.87
CA VAL A 424 3.22 -23.16 -31.78
C VAL A 424 2.40 -22.39 -32.81
N GLU A 425 1.46 -23.07 -33.46
CA GLU A 425 0.58 -22.53 -34.50
C GLU A 425 -0.86 -23.07 -34.34
N TYR A 426 -1.84 -22.32 -34.84
CA TYR A 426 -3.24 -22.72 -35.01
C TYR A 426 -3.90 -23.37 -33.77
N GLY A 427 -3.51 -22.97 -32.55
CA GLY A 427 -4.05 -23.49 -31.28
C GLY A 427 -3.63 -24.92 -30.91
N GLN A 428 -3.37 -25.77 -31.92
CA GLN A 428 -3.25 -27.22 -31.83
C GLN A 428 -1.87 -27.74 -32.20
N GLU A 429 -1.11 -26.98 -33.00
CA GLU A 429 0.08 -27.46 -33.71
C GLU A 429 1.37 -27.07 -32.98
N CYS A 430 2.34 -27.98 -33.00
CA CYS A 430 3.68 -27.80 -32.47
C CYS A 430 4.70 -28.23 -33.53
N TYR A 431 5.66 -27.36 -33.82
CA TYR A 431 6.73 -27.54 -34.79
C TYR A 431 8.09 -27.40 -34.10
N CYS A 432 9.06 -28.23 -34.48
CA CYS A 432 10.39 -28.28 -33.89
C CYS A 432 11.49 -28.20 -34.96
N GLY A 433 12.65 -27.65 -34.59
CA GLY A 433 13.82 -27.63 -35.47
C GLY A 433 15.11 -27.21 -34.76
N ASN A 434 16.22 -27.28 -35.51
CA ASN A 434 17.54 -26.76 -35.10
C ASN A 434 18.03 -25.61 -36.01
N SER A 435 17.19 -25.22 -36.98
CA SER A 435 17.36 -24.07 -37.87
C SER A 435 16.01 -23.74 -38.53
N PHE A 436 15.88 -22.55 -39.10
CA PHE A 436 14.71 -22.15 -39.87
C PHE A 436 14.88 -22.51 -41.35
N SER A 437 13.81 -22.95 -42.02
CA SER A 437 13.82 -23.26 -43.46
C SER A 437 13.94 -22.00 -44.34
N SER A 438 13.60 -20.84 -43.78
CA SER A 438 13.71 -19.51 -44.37
C SER A 438 13.82 -18.47 -43.23
N THR A 439 14.28 -17.25 -43.53
CA THR A 439 14.42 -16.19 -42.52
C THR A 439 13.05 -15.83 -41.91
N PRO A 440 12.87 -15.86 -40.58
CA PRO A 440 11.60 -15.49 -39.95
C PRO A 440 11.18 -14.06 -40.30
N VAL A 441 9.95 -13.92 -40.82
CA VAL A 441 9.32 -12.63 -41.11
C VAL A 441 8.30 -12.34 -40.01
N ASN A 442 8.56 -11.31 -39.20
CA ASN A 442 7.66 -10.93 -38.11
C ASN A 442 6.31 -10.41 -38.64
N ALA A 443 5.24 -10.87 -38.02
CA ALA A 443 3.87 -10.38 -38.25
C ALA A 443 3.49 -9.35 -37.16
N SER A 444 2.30 -8.75 -37.27
CA SER A 444 1.74 -8.03 -36.12
C SER A 444 1.47 -9.00 -34.98
N ILE A 445 1.76 -8.61 -33.74
CA ILE A 445 1.47 -9.44 -32.56
C ILE A 445 -0.03 -9.74 -32.41
N SER A 446 -0.89 -8.89 -32.97
CA SER A 446 -2.35 -9.11 -33.08
C SER A 446 -2.75 -10.31 -33.94
N ASP A 447 -1.85 -10.80 -34.81
CA ASP A 447 -2.14 -11.92 -35.72
C ASP A 447 -2.02 -13.27 -35.01
N CYS A 448 -1.18 -13.38 -33.97
CA CYS A 448 -1.01 -14.60 -33.16
C CYS A 448 -2.00 -14.63 -31.99
N ASN A 449 -3.29 -14.57 -32.32
CA ASN A 449 -4.39 -14.37 -31.38
C ASN A 449 -5.20 -15.64 -31.04
N MET A 450 -4.78 -16.81 -31.53
CA MET A 450 -5.49 -18.07 -31.29
C MET A 450 -5.08 -18.68 -29.95
N ALA A 451 -6.08 -19.00 -29.14
CA ALA A 451 -5.88 -19.65 -27.84
C ALA A 451 -5.38 -21.10 -28.00
N CYS A 452 -4.50 -21.53 -27.12
CA CYS A 452 -4.02 -22.92 -27.04
C CYS A 452 -5.12 -23.87 -26.56
N SER A 453 -5.23 -25.07 -27.14
CA SER A 453 -6.19 -26.08 -26.64
C SER A 453 -5.86 -26.63 -25.26
N GLY A 454 -4.58 -26.79 -24.93
CA GLY A 454 -4.15 -27.24 -23.60
C GLY A 454 -4.32 -26.19 -22.50
N ASN A 455 -4.45 -24.91 -22.87
CA ASN A 455 -4.75 -23.82 -21.95
C ASN A 455 -5.27 -22.59 -22.69
N SER A 456 -6.57 -22.32 -22.61
CA SER A 456 -7.19 -21.17 -23.30
C SER A 456 -6.74 -19.78 -22.82
N ALA A 457 -5.96 -19.69 -21.74
CA ALA A 457 -5.32 -18.46 -21.28
C ALA A 457 -3.92 -18.22 -21.90
N LEU A 458 -3.43 -19.14 -22.73
CA LEU A 458 -2.17 -19.01 -23.48
C LEU A 458 -2.46 -18.88 -24.98
N LEU A 459 -1.55 -18.21 -25.69
CA LEU A 459 -1.60 -18.06 -27.14
C LEU A 459 -0.74 -19.14 -27.82
N CYS A 460 -1.24 -19.65 -28.94
CA CYS A 460 -0.62 -20.67 -29.79
C CYS A 460 -0.74 -20.25 -31.26
N GLY A 461 -0.23 -19.07 -31.60
CA GLY A 461 -0.19 -18.58 -32.97
C GLY A 461 -1.58 -18.22 -33.55
N SER A 462 -1.78 -18.51 -34.84
CA SER A 462 -3.05 -18.47 -35.58
C SER A 462 -2.86 -19.17 -36.94
N SER A 463 -3.71 -18.94 -37.95
CA SER A 463 -3.52 -19.54 -39.29
C SER A 463 -2.32 -18.91 -40.02
N TRP A 464 -1.31 -19.73 -40.38
CA TRP A 464 -0.04 -19.27 -40.97
C TRP A 464 0.67 -18.22 -40.11
N ARG A 465 0.58 -18.40 -38.78
CA ARG A 465 1.10 -17.49 -37.77
C ARG A 465 1.64 -18.28 -36.59
N ALA A 466 2.96 -18.34 -36.47
CA ALA A 466 3.61 -19.12 -35.42
C ALA A 466 4.26 -18.22 -34.34
N GLN A 467 4.44 -18.75 -33.14
CA GLN A 467 5.21 -18.10 -32.06
C GLN A 467 6.43 -18.97 -31.76
N ILE A 468 7.64 -18.39 -31.84
CA ILE A 468 8.90 -19.15 -31.84
C ILE A 468 9.58 -19.05 -30.47
N TYR A 469 10.02 -20.20 -29.96
CA TYR A 469 10.74 -20.38 -28.70
C TYR A 469 12.10 -21.03 -28.98
N THR A 470 13.14 -20.63 -28.24
CA THR A 470 14.51 -21.14 -28.41
C THR A 470 15.15 -21.46 -27.06
N VAL A 471 16.00 -22.49 -27.03
CA VAL A 471 16.83 -22.80 -25.85
C VAL A 471 17.83 -21.67 -25.58
N VAL A 472 17.82 -21.15 -24.36
CA VAL A 472 18.82 -20.19 -23.86
C VAL A 472 19.88 -20.91 -23.02
N SER A 473 21.15 -20.77 -23.41
CA SER A 473 22.29 -21.40 -22.71
C SER A 473 23.02 -20.37 -21.85
N SER A 474 23.24 -20.69 -20.57
CA SER A 474 24.03 -19.87 -19.65
C SER A 474 25.53 -19.97 -19.95
N SER A 475 26.07 -19.02 -20.71
CA SER A 475 27.48 -19.02 -21.12
C SER A 475 28.39 -18.23 -20.16
N THR A 476 29.20 -18.96 -19.38
CA THR A 476 30.32 -18.38 -18.63
C THR A 476 31.41 -17.88 -19.59
N THR A 477 31.98 -16.70 -19.32
CA THR A 477 33.04 -16.09 -20.15
C THR A 477 34.33 -16.90 -20.13
N THR A 478 34.95 -17.13 -21.29
CA THR A 478 36.34 -17.61 -21.40
C THR A 478 37.05 -16.85 -22.52
N THR A 479 38.22 -16.27 -22.21
CA THR A 479 39.04 -15.49 -23.14
C THR A 479 40.01 -16.40 -23.89
N THR A 480 40.09 -16.27 -25.22
CA THR A 480 41.19 -16.84 -26.02
C THR A 480 41.59 -15.87 -27.14
N THR A 481 42.89 -15.84 -27.45
CA THR A 481 43.52 -14.87 -28.35
C THR A 481 43.92 -15.50 -29.69
N THR A 482 44.16 -14.64 -30.69
CA THR A 482 45.24 -14.74 -31.71
C THR A 482 44.89 -15.11 -33.17
N THR A 483 45.59 -14.39 -34.06
CA THR A 483 46.04 -14.71 -35.42
C THR A 483 45.17 -14.42 -36.65
N THR A 484 45.66 -13.44 -37.40
CA THR A 484 45.39 -13.17 -38.82
C THR A 484 45.83 -14.33 -39.73
N THR A 485 45.11 -14.60 -40.82
CA THR A 485 45.74 -15.14 -42.05
C THR A 485 45.09 -14.57 -43.31
N THR A 486 45.91 -14.31 -44.33
CA THR A 486 45.49 -13.78 -45.65
C THR A 486 44.85 -14.88 -46.51
N SER A 487 43.99 -14.52 -47.46
CA SER A 487 43.66 -15.38 -48.61
C SER A 487 43.42 -14.54 -49.87
N THR A 488 43.65 -15.16 -51.03
CA THR A 488 44.15 -14.47 -52.22
C THR A 488 43.10 -14.33 -53.32
N THR A 489 43.28 -13.33 -54.19
CA THR A 489 42.47 -13.05 -55.38
C THR A 489 42.37 -14.24 -56.34
N THR A 490 41.25 -14.39 -57.04
CA THR A 490 41.18 -15.11 -58.33
C THR A 490 40.28 -14.31 -59.28
N THR A 491 40.66 -14.27 -60.56
CA THR A 491 40.11 -13.32 -61.56
C THR A 491 39.32 -14.07 -62.63
N THR A 492 38.12 -13.60 -62.96
CA THR A 492 37.36 -14.02 -64.14
C THR A 492 36.85 -12.78 -64.88
N THR A 493 37.00 -12.73 -66.20
CA THR A 493 36.82 -11.50 -66.99
C THR A 493 35.88 -11.73 -68.18
N THR A 494 34.77 -10.97 -68.27
CA THR A 494 33.95 -10.91 -69.50
C THR A 494 33.21 -9.57 -69.66
N THR A 495 33.85 -8.65 -70.40
CA THR A 495 33.30 -7.62 -71.30
C THR A 495 31.88 -7.06 -71.11
N THR A 496 31.84 -5.80 -70.64
CA THR A 496 31.13 -4.63 -71.24
C THR A 496 29.64 -4.68 -71.66
N THR A 497 28.86 -3.76 -71.10
CA THR A 497 28.27 -2.62 -71.86
C THR A 497 28.33 -1.35 -71.00
N THR A 498 28.31 -0.16 -71.63
CA THR A 498 28.69 1.10 -70.97
C THR A 498 27.48 2.02 -70.75
N SER A 499 27.33 2.55 -69.54
CA SER A 499 26.49 3.73 -69.27
C SER A 499 27.16 4.60 -68.20
N THR A 500 27.41 5.87 -68.51
CA THR A 500 28.17 6.78 -67.64
C THR A 500 27.29 7.47 -66.60
N SER A 501 27.34 6.99 -65.36
CA SER A 501 26.89 7.74 -64.18
C SER A 501 28.08 8.00 -63.26
N THR A 502 28.35 9.26 -62.93
CA THR A 502 29.37 9.64 -61.94
C THR A 502 28.99 9.01 -60.59
N PRO A 503 29.90 8.27 -59.91
CA PRO A 503 29.58 7.70 -58.61
C PRO A 503 29.38 8.82 -57.58
N SER A 504 28.17 8.87 -56.99
CA SER A 504 27.91 9.70 -55.81
C SER A 504 28.84 9.28 -54.68
N PRO A 505 29.37 10.20 -53.84
CA PRO A 505 30.25 9.84 -52.73
C PRO A 505 29.57 8.84 -51.78
N THR A 506 30.08 7.61 -51.76
CA THR A 506 29.58 6.55 -50.87
C THR A 506 30.12 6.77 -49.45
N PHE A 507 29.42 7.63 -48.69
CA PHE A 507 29.75 7.87 -47.29
C PHE A 507 29.71 6.57 -46.48
N VAL A 508 30.71 6.39 -45.62
CA VAL A 508 30.76 5.28 -44.67
C VAL A 508 29.81 5.57 -43.51
N ALA A 509 29.17 4.54 -42.97
CA ALA A 509 28.38 4.67 -41.74
C ALA A 509 29.22 5.35 -40.65
N ALA A 510 28.74 6.50 -40.16
CA ALA A 510 29.49 7.30 -39.22
C ALA A 510 29.69 6.55 -37.89
N PRO A 511 30.88 6.62 -37.27
CA PRO A 511 31.12 6.00 -35.97
C PRO A 511 30.18 6.61 -34.93
N LEU A 512 29.56 5.73 -34.16
CA LEU A 512 28.77 6.07 -32.99
C LEU A 512 29.69 6.08 -31.77
N ALA A 513 29.56 7.10 -30.92
CA ALA A 513 30.08 7.05 -29.56
C ALA A 513 29.36 5.95 -28.77
N SER A 514 30.02 5.39 -27.76
CA SER A 514 29.36 4.42 -26.86
C SER A 514 28.12 5.07 -26.22
N GLY A 515 26.99 4.37 -26.24
CA GLY A 515 25.73 4.90 -25.75
C GLY A 515 25.02 5.89 -26.69
N TRP A 516 25.28 5.88 -28.00
CA TRP A 516 24.60 6.74 -28.99
C TRP A 516 24.13 5.97 -30.24
N SER A 517 23.03 6.42 -30.85
CA SER A 517 22.46 5.89 -32.09
C SER A 517 22.14 7.00 -33.10
N LEU A 518 22.03 6.65 -34.39
CA LEU A 518 21.57 7.58 -35.43
C LEU A 518 20.03 7.60 -35.47
N SER A 519 19.41 8.67 -34.96
CA SER A 519 17.95 8.81 -34.94
C SER A 519 17.36 9.26 -36.28
N ARG A 520 18.06 10.14 -37.02
CA ARG A 520 17.63 10.67 -38.32
C ARG A 520 18.86 10.92 -39.18
N ALA A 521 19.02 10.15 -40.25
CA ALA A 521 20.12 10.32 -41.23
C ALA A 521 20.06 11.68 -41.95
N CYS A 522 18.85 12.22 -42.14
CA CYS A 522 18.65 13.54 -42.72
C CYS A 522 17.37 14.17 -42.13
N ALA A 523 17.52 15.28 -41.42
CA ALA A 523 16.43 16.01 -40.78
C ALA A 523 16.43 17.48 -41.22
N ALA A 524 15.24 18.05 -41.36
CA ALA A 524 15.03 19.43 -41.76
C ALA A 524 15.29 20.41 -40.60
N ASP A 525 16.09 21.46 -40.84
CA ASP A 525 16.45 22.49 -39.84
C ASP A 525 15.89 23.85 -40.28
N ASN A 526 14.57 23.99 -40.10
CA ASN A 526 13.70 24.90 -40.85
C ASN A 526 13.58 26.33 -40.27
N GLY A 527 14.67 26.94 -39.82
CA GLY A 527 14.59 28.27 -39.19
C GLY A 527 15.86 29.11 -39.21
N THR A 528 15.71 30.38 -38.81
CA THR A 528 16.81 31.33 -38.54
C THR A 528 17.66 30.95 -37.32
N SER A 529 17.21 29.95 -36.55
CA SER A 529 17.89 29.34 -35.41
C SER A 529 17.72 27.82 -35.50
N SER A 530 18.75 27.06 -35.12
CA SER A 530 18.75 25.59 -35.09
C SER A 530 17.58 25.00 -34.30
N VAL A 531 17.05 23.86 -34.73
CA VAL A 531 16.06 23.06 -33.97
C VAL A 531 16.62 22.46 -32.67
N LEU A 532 17.95 22.44 -32.52
CA LEU A 532 18.67 22.11 -31.27
C LEU A 532 19.34 23.36 -30.70
N GLN A 533 18.98 23.76 -29.48
CA GLN A 533 19.38 25.05 -28.88
C GLN A 533 20.04 24.93 -27.49
N GLY A 534 20.41 23.73 -27.03
CA GLY A 534 21.06 23.54 -25.71
C GLY A 534 22.54 23.94 -25.69
N TYR A 535 23.27 23.63 -26.77
CA TYR A 535 24.65 24.08 -26.99
C TYR A 535 24.97 24.03 -28.49
N SER A 536 25.87 24.87 -28.97
CA SER A 536 26.40 24.75 -30.34
C SER A 536 27.86 25.21 -30.41
N THR A 537 28.61 24.62 -31.34
CA THR A 537 30.01 24.98 -31.61
C THR A 537 30.40 24.59 -33.04
N THR A 538 31.46 25.20 -33.57
CA THR A 538 32.07 24.84 -34.85
C THR A 538 33.48 24.32 -34.62
N SER A 539 33.80 23.15 -35.18
CA SER A 539 35.14 22.57 -35.12
C SER A 539 35.66 22.23 -36.52
N THR A 540 36.92 22.53 -36.78
CA THR A 540 37.62 22.11 -38.00
C THR A 540 37.92 20.61 -38.00
N SER A 541 37.96 19.96 -36.83
CA SER A 541 38.16 18.52 -36.69
C SER A 541 36.86 17.75 -36.41
N LEU A 542 35.70 18.28 -36.81
CA LEU A 542 34.40 17.68 -36.49
C LEU A 542 34.23 16.28 -37.11
N THR A 543 33.83 15.33 -36.27
CA THR A 543 33.22 14.05 -36.65
C THR A 543 31.93 13.81 -35.86
N PRO A 544 31.01 12.93 -36.32
CA PRO A 544 29.76 12.70 -35.60
C PRO A 544 29.97 12.16 -34.18
N ALA A 545 30.88 11.21 -33.99
CA ALA A 545 31.30 10.73 -32.66
C ALA A 545 31.80 11.87 -31.76
N SER A 546 32.66 12.77 -32.27
CA SER A 546 33.14 13.91 -31.48
C SER A 546 32.02 14.89 -31.08
N CYS A 547 30.98 15.04 -31.92
CA CYS A 547 29.81 15.84 -31.56
C CYS A 547 28.98 15.15 -30.46
N GLN A 548 28.72 13.85 -30.60
CA GLN A 548 28.02 13.04 -29.60
C GLN A 548 28.73 13.09 -28.24
N THR A 549 30.05 12.91 -28.20
CA THR A 549 30.86 13.09 -26.97
C THR A 549 30.80 14.53 -26.44
N THR A 550 30.80 15.54 -27.31
CA THR A 550 30.67 16.94 -26.89
C THR A 550 29.31 17.22 -26.25
N CYS A 551 28.22 16.69 -26.81
CA CYS A 551 26.87 16.82 -26.25
C CYS A 551 26.73 16.03 -24.94
N ALA A 552 27.23 14.80 -24.87
CA ALA A 552 27.27 14.00 -23.64
C ALA A 552 28.02 14.73 -22.50
N ASN A 553 29.19 15.31 -22.79
CA ASN A 553 29.97 16.11 -21.84
C ASN A 553 29.30 17.45 -21.45
N LYS A 554 28.18 17.81 -22.07
CA LYS A 554 27.31 18.95 -21.71
C LYS A 554 25.99 18.51 -21.06
N GLY A 555 25.77 17.22 -20.82
CA GLY A 555 24.50 16.70 -20.32
C GLY A 555 23.35 16.83 -21.34
N LEU A 556 23.66 16.69 -22.63
CA LEU A 556 22.70 16.85 -23.73
C LEU A 556 22.56 15.54 -24.52
N THR A 557 21.34 15.01 -24.59
CA THR A 557 20.99 13.66 -25.08
C THR A 557 20.74 13.59 -26.59
N ILE A 558 20.71 14.72 -27.28
CA ILE A 558 20.55 14.83 -28.74
C ILE A 558 21.73 15.61 -29.32
N ALA A 559 22.32 15.10 -30.40
CA ALA A 559 23.47 15.67 -31.10
C ALA A 559 23.19 15.77 -32.61
N GLY A 560 23.18 16.98 -33.16
CA GLY A 560 23.00 17.28 -34.57
C GLY A 560 24.30 17.77 -35.20
N VAL A 561 24.69 17.21 -36.35
CA VAL A 561 25.81 17.70 -37.16
C VAL A 561 25.31 18.35 -38.46
N LYS A 562 25.86 19.52 -38.79
CA LYS A 562 25.40 20.40 -39.87
C LYS A 562 26.57 21.11 -40.56
N ASN A 563 26.45 21.34 -41.87
CA ASN A 563 27.43 22.07 -42.69
C ASN A 563 28.90 21.57 -42.54
N GLY A 564 29.11 20.28 -42.30
CA GLY A 564 30.44 19.67 -42.19
C GLY A 564 31.24 19.97 -40.91
N SER A 565 31.03 21.13 -40.29
CA SER A 565 31.84 21.65 -39.16
C SER A 565 31.02 22.10 -37.95
N GLY A 566 29.69 22.23 -38.06
CA GLY A 566 28.80 22.62 -36.96
C GLY A 566 28.29 21.43 -36.15
N CYS A 567 28.47 21.49 -34.83
CA CYS A 567 27.88 20.58 -33.85
C CYS A 567 26.85 21.34 -33.01
N PHE A 568 25.66 20.76 -32.89
CA PHE A 568 24.51 21.31 -32.15
C PHE A 568 23.98 20.25 -31.19
N CYS A 569 23.57 20.66 -30.00
CA CYS A 569 23.16 19.75 -28.93
C CYS A 569 21.84 20.21 -28.29
N GLY A 570 21.06 19.28 -27.74
CA GLY A 570 19.85 19.58 -26.98
C GLY A 570 19.30 18.35 -26.24
N ASN A 571 18.22 18.55 -25.48
CA ASN A 571 17.43 17.47 -24.85
C ASN A 571 16.02 17.33 -25.46
N ALA A 572 15.65 18.24 -26.35
CA ALA A 572 14.40 18.25 -27.10
C ALA A 572 14.58 19.05 -28.41
N PHE A 573 13.62 18.95 -29.32
CA PHE A 573 13.57 19.74 -30.56
C PHE A 573 12.67 20.97 -30.37
N VAL A 574 13.20 22.17 -30.66
CA VAL A 574 12.42 23.41 -30.62
C VAL A 574 11.44 23.44 -31.79
N GLY A 575 10.15 23.55 -31.49
CA GLY A 575 9.07 23.45 -32.48
C GLY A 575 8.58 22.02 -32.77
N GLY A 576 9.05 21.02 -32.03
CA GLY A 576 8.69 19.62 -32.23
C GLY A 576 9.66 18.86 -33.15
N ALA A 577 9.40 17.57 -33.36
CA ALA A 577 10.34 16.69 -34.04
C ALA A 577 10.54 17.08 -35.52
N PRO A 578 11.79 17.30 -36.00
CA PRO A 578 12.03 17.73 -37.37
C PRO A 578 11.69 16.64 -38.38
N ALA A 579 11.13 17.07 -39.51
CA ALA A 579 10.77 16.20 -40.63
C ALA A 579 11.99 15.46 -41.17
N ILE A 580 11.83 14.17 -41.44
CA ILE A 580 12.85 13.33 -42.09
C ILE A 580 12.83 13.63 -43.59
N LEU A 581 13.98 13.97 -44.14
CA LEU A 581 14.15 14.30 -45.56
C LEU A 581 14.80 13.15 -46.32
N ASN A 582 14.54 13.05 -47.62
CA ASN A 582 15.19 12.05 -48.46
C ASN A 582 16.69 12.40 -48.60
N ALA A 583 17.57 11.46 -48.28
CA ALA A 583 18.99 11.72 -48.05
C ALA A 583 19.86 11.88 -49.32
N THR A 584 19.24 12.01 -50.50
CA THR A 584 19.92 11.88 -51.81
C THR A 584 20.85 13.03 -52.18
N VAL A 585 20.73 14.22 -51.57
CA VAL A 585 21.71 15.31 -51.70
C VAL A 585 21.86 16.10 -50.40
N SER A 586 20.76 16.57 -49.81
CA SER A 586 20.77 17.70 -48.87
C SER A 586 21.46 17.47 -47.52
N CYS A 587 21.85 16.23 -47.18
CA CYS A 587 22.57 15.91 -45.94
C CYS A 587 23.97 15.31 -46.15
N GLN A 588 24.49 15.39 -47.38
CA GLN A 588 25.76 14.77 -47.79
C GLN A 588 26.98 15.72 -47.69
N THR A 589 26.96 16.71 -46.79
CA THR A 589 28.15 17.57 -46.58
C THR A 589 29.23 16.77 -45.84
N PRO A 590 30.45 16.62 -46.36
CA PRO A 590 31.51 15.88 -45.66
C PRO A 590 31.87 16.50 -44.30
N CYS A 591 32.09 15.66 -43.29
CA CYS A 591 32.57 16.11 -41.99
C CYS A 591 34.01 16.62 -42.07
N SER A 592 34.31 17.78 -41.49
CA SER A 592 35.61 18.45 -41.67
C SER A 592 36.78 17.69 -41.02
N GLY A 593 36.53 16.93 -39.95
CA GLY A 593 37.51 16.04 -39.33
C GLY A 593 37.66 14.68 -40.00
N ASN A 594 36.72 14.27 -40.86
CA ASN A 594 36.84 13.07 -41.70
C ASN A 594 35.81 13.10 -42.84
N ALA A 595 36.28 13.35 -44.07
CA ALA A 595 35.44 13.51 -45.24
C ALA A 595 34.65 12.24 -45.64
N SER A 596 34.97 11.06 -45.10
CA SER A 596 34.24 9.81 -45.34
C SER A 596 32.90 9.73 -44.59
N TYR A 597 32.59 10.68 -43.70
CA TYR A 597 31.33 10.75 -42.96
C TYR A 597 30.48 11.95 -43.39
N ALA A 598 29.16 11.80 -43.34
CA ALA A 598 28.20 12.86 -43.64
C ALA A 598 27.84 13.69 -42.38
N CYS A 599 27.86 15.00 -42.51
CA CYS A 599 27.59 15.98 -41.45
C CYS A 599 26.52 17.01 -41.88
N GLY A 600 25.35 16.51 -42.31
CA GLY A 600 24.18 17.34 -42.63
C GLY A 600 24.40 18.25 -43.84
N GLY A 601 23.84 19.47 -43.80
CA GLY A 601 23.97 20.42 -44.91
C GLY A 601 23.13 21.69 -44.76
N VAL A 602 22.99 22.40 -45.87
CA VAL A 602 22.32 23.71 -45.88
C VAL A 602 20.83 23.52 -45.59
N GLY A 603 20.39 24.00 -44.41
CA GLY A 603 19.02 23.81 -43.92
C GLY A 603 18.73 22.40 -43.37
N THR A 604 19.76 21.58 -43.12
CA THR A 604 19.57 20.18 -42.67
C THR A 604 20.63 19.72 -41.66
N MET A 605 20.33 18.67 -40.91
CA MET A 605 21.29 18.01 -40.02
C MET A 605 21.11 16.49 -39.98
N ALA A 606 22.19 15.76 -39.71
CA ALA A 606 22.10 14.37 -39.27
C ALA A 606 22.04 14.34 -37.73
N ILE A 607 21.04 13.64 -37.17
CA ILE A 607 20.69 13.71 -35.74
C ILE A 607 20.91 12.36 -35.06
N TYR A 608 21.75 12.38 -34.04
CA TYR A 608 22.06 11.27 -33.16
C TYR A 608 21.40 11.49 -31.79
N THR A 609 21.08 10.39 -31.12
CA THR A 609 20.45 10.39 -29.77
C THR A 609 21.20 9.45 -28.85
N SER A 610 21.33 9.84 -27.58
CA SER A 610 21.81 8.96 -26.52
C SER A 610 20.90 7.73 -26.41
N THR A 611 21.49 6.54 -26.42
CA THR A 611 20.86 5.29 -25.97
C THR A 611 21.13 5.03 -24.48
N THR A 612 22.00 5.81 -23.83
CA THR A 612 22.10 5.85 -22.38
C THR A 612 20.89 6.60 -21.83
N THR A 613 19.99 5.86 -21.17
CA THR A 613 18.88 6.43 -20.39
C THR A 613 19.44 7.29 -19.26
N SER A 614 18.79 8.42 -18.97
CA SER A 614 19.18 9.33 -17.89
C SER A 614 17.96 9.95 -17.23
N MET A 615 18.03 10.17 -15.92
CA MET A 615 17.04 10.96 -15.20
C MET A 615 17.16 12.45 -15.55
N GLN A 616 16.00 13.06 -15.82
CA GLN A 616 15.84 14.42 -16.33
C GLN A 616 14.50 15.00 -15.85
N GLU A 617 14.30 16.31 -16.06
CA GLU A 617 13.06 17.01 -15.70
C GLU A 617 12.78 16.94 -14.18
N PHE A 618 13.74 17.42 -13.38
CA PHE A 618 13.65 17.50 -11.92
C PHE A 618 12.82 18.71 -11.46
N TRP A 619 11.95 18.48 -10.48
CA TRP A 619 11.14 19.49 -9.79
C TRP A 619 11.28 19.34 -8.28
N GLN A 620 11.47 20.44 -7.54
CA GLN A 620 11.77 20.40 -6.11
C GLN A 620 10.94 21.40 -5.28
N THR A 621 10.62 20.98 -4.05
CA THR A 621 10.09 21.83 -2.97
C THR A 621 10.87 21.48 -1.71
N THR A 622 11.56 22.44 -1.08
CA THR A 622 12.41 22.21 0.10
C THR A 622 11.74 22.64 1.40
N TRP A 623 12.10 21.99 2.51
CA TRP A 623 11.55 22.18 3.86
C TRP A 623 11.62 23.63 4.40
N ASP A 624 12.49 24.47 3.84
CA ASP A 624 12.75 25.87 4.18
C ASP A 624 11.96 26.87 3.34
N ARG A 625 11.25 26.40 2.30
CA ARG A 625 10.63 27.22 1.24
C ARG A 625 11.62 28.00 0.37
N SER A 626 12.93 27.71 0.41
CA SER A 626 13.90 28.33 -0.51
C SER A 626 13.68 27.89 -1.96
N THR A 627 13.13 26.69 -2.14
CA THR A 627 12.71 26.09 -3.40
C THR A 627 11.25 25.66 -3.28
N LEU A 628 10.37 26.07 -4.21
CA LEU A 628 8.93 25.79 -4.16
C LEU A 628 8.43 25.43 -5.57
N LEU A 629 8.10 24.15 -5.80
CA LEU A 629 7.77 23.56 -7.12
C LEU A 629 8.69 24.08 -8.25
N THR A 630 9.99 24.20 -7.99
CA THR A 630 10.95 24.80 -8.93
C THR A 630 11.52 23.74 -9.86
N SER A 631 11.55 23.99 -11.17
CA SER A 631 12.23 23.11 -12.12
C SER A 631 13.73 23.38 -12.11
N MET A 632 14.54 22.33 -11.90
CA MET A 632 15.98 22.47 -11.71
C MET A 632 16.73 22.54 -13.04
N THR A 633 16.55 23.64 -13.77
CA THR A 633 17.22 23.91 -15.04
C THR A 633 18.73 24.03 -14.85
N GLY A 634 19.51 23.32 -15.68
CA GLY A 634 20.98 23.37 -15.64
C GLY A 634 21.65 22.25 -14.83
N ILE A 635 20.88 21.42 -14.11
CA ILE A 635 21.39 20.12 -13.63
C ILE A 635 21.61 19.21 -14.83
N ALA A 636 22.79 18.60 -14.94
CA ALA A 636 23.09 17.61 -15.96
C ALA A 636 22.25 16.35 -15.73
N PRO A 637 21.66 15.72 -16.77
CA PRO A 637 20.91 14.48 -16.63
C PRO A 637 21.76 13.39 -15.95
N VAL A 638 21.17 12.70 -14.98
CA VAL A 638 21.88 11.68 -14.20
C VAL A 638 21.81 10.37 -14.98
N PRO A 639 22.92 9.84 -15.52
CA PRO A 639 22.90 8.65 -16.35
C PRO A 639 22.60 7.40 -15.52
N PHE A 640 21.86 6.46 -16.11
CA PHE A 640 21.86 5.08 -15.62
C PHE A 640 23.11 4.35 -16.16
N THR A 641 23.90 3.77 -15.27
CA THR A 641 25.11 2.99 -15.56
C THR A 641 24.93 1.52 -15.20
N THR A 642 25.93 0.68 -15.46
CA THR A 642 26.02 -0.65 -14.84
C THR A 642 26.01 -0.53 -13.31
N TYR A 643 25.48 -1.54 -12.62
CA TYR A 643 25.49 -1.63 -11.14
C TYR A 643 26.88 -1.37 -10.54
N GLY A 644 26.93 -0.44 -9.59
CA GLY A 644 28.04 -0.25 -8.65
C GLY A 644 27.64 -0.63 -7.23
N THR A 645 28.43 -0.18 -6.25
CA THR A 645 28.10 -0.30 -4.82
C THR A 645 26.90 0.60 -4.48
N PRO A 646 25.81 0.07 -3.87
CA PRO A 646 24.69 0.91 -3.43
C PRO A 646 25.10 1.95 -2.39
N ALA A 647 24.40 3.08 -2.40
CA ALA A 647 24.52 4.15 -1.41
C ALA A 647 23.83 3.79 -0.08
N GLU A 648 23.81 4.73 0.87
CA GLU A 648 23.20 4.54 2.20
C GLU A 648 21.69 4.23 2.15
N THR A 649 21.03 4.64 1.07
CA THR A 649 19.66 4.24 0.71
C THR A 649 19.67 3.68 -0.71
N ASP A 650 18.97 2.57 -0.91
CA ASP A 650 18.84 1.89 -2.19
C ASP A 650 17.35 1.79 -2.56
N MET A 651 17.02 2.15 -3.80
CA MET A 651 15.65 2.21 -4.32
C MET A 651 15.58 1.35 -5.57
N THR A 652 14.62 0.44 -5.66
CA THR A 652 14.43 -0.38 -6.87
C THR A 652 13.06 -0.11 -7.47
N VAL A 653 13.04 0.28 -8.76
CA VAL A 653 11.82 0.58 -9.53
C VAL A 653 11.50 -0.60 -10.42
N ASP A 654 10.35 -1.23 -10.19
CA ASP A 654 9.90 -2.42 -10.89
C ASP A 654 8.66 -2.11 -11.74
N GLU A 655 8.89 -1.94 -13.04
CA GLU A 655 7.85 -1.71 -14.05
C GLU A 655 7.02 -2.97 -14.39
N THR A 656 7.43 -4.16 -13.96
CA THR A 656 6.66 -5.40 -14.14
C THR A 656 5.51 -5.48 -13.13
N GLN A 657 5.68 -4.87 -11.95
CA GLN A 657 4.63 -4.72 -10.95
C GLN A 657 3.75 -3.53 -11.30
N VAL A 658 2.79 -3.75 -12.20
CA VAL A 658 1.82 -2.73 -12.63
C VAL A 658 0.58 -2.77 -11.72
N TYR A 659 0.16 -1.62 -11.20
CA TYR A 659 -0.99 -1.49 -10.30
C TYR A 659 -2.07 -0.58 -10.92
N GLN A 660 -2.78 0.19 -10.09
CA GLN A 660 -3.94 0.98 -10.51
C GLN A 660 -3.58 2.12 -11.47
N GLN A 661 -4.43 2.31 -12.49
CA GLN A 661 -4.45 3.53 -13.29
C GLN A 661 -4.81 4.70 -12.38
N MET A 662 -3.96 5.72 -12.31
CA MET A 662 -4.26 6.90 -11.50
C MET A 662 -5.41 7.68 -12.14
N ASP A 663 -6.40 8.01 -11.33
CA ASP A 663 -7.51 8.84 -11.75
C ASP A 663 -7.21 10.32 -11.59
N GLY A 664 -6.57 10.73 -10.48
CA GLY A 664 -5.95 12.05 -10.37
C GLY A 664 -5.76 12.60 -8.97
N PHE A 665 -5.18 13.79 -8.90
CA PHE A 665 -4.99 14.57 -7.68
C PHE A 665 -5.66 15.96 -7.80
N GLY A 666 -6.05 16.54 -6.67
CA GLY A 666 -6.75 17.84 -6.65
C GLY A 666 -7.40 18.18 -5.31
N ALA A 667 -8.58 18.79 -5.36
CA ALA A 667 -9.36 19.19 -4.19
C ALA A 667 -10.87 19.28 -4.54
N ALA A 668 -11.68 19.87 -3.66
CA ALA A 668 -13.08 20.16 -3.89
C ALA A 668 -13.35 21.63 -4.23
N LEU A 669 -14.23 21.87 -5.22
CA LEU A 669 -14.83 23.17 -5.48
C LEU A 669 -16.14 23.29 -4.68
N SER A 670 -16.01 23.62 -3.40
CA SER A 670 -17.14 24.03 -2.54
C SER A 670 -17.79 25.32 -3.03
N ASP A 671 -18.99 25.63 -2.54
CA ASP A 671 -19.64 26.94 -2.77
C ASP A 671 -18.72 28.09 -2.33
N ALA A 672 -18.02 27.92 -1.20
CA ALA A 672 -17.01 28.86 -0.72
C ALA A 672 -15.84 29.05 -1.70
N SER A 673 -15.26 27.94 -2.19
CA SER A 673 -14.17 27.97 -3.16
C SER A 673 -14.61 28.66 -4.45
N ALA A 674 -15.76 28.25 -5.01
CA ALA A 674 -16.30 28.82 -6.23
C ALA A 674 -16.60 30.32 -6.09
N LYS A 675 -17.13 30.77 -4.94
CA LYS A 675 -17.37 32.20 -4.68
C LYS A 675 -16.07 33.00 -4.66
N LEU A 676 -15.03 32.50 -4.00
CA LEU A 676 -13.73 33.19 -3.93
C LEU A 676 -13.04 33.25 -5.30
N PHE A 677 -13.05 32.16 -6.06
CA PHE A 677 -12.59 32.15 -7.44
C PHE A 677 -13.36 33.14 -8.33
N TYR A 678 -14.69 33.16 -8.24
CA TYR A 678 -15.52 34.10 -9.00
C TYR A 678 -15.31 35.56 -8.58
N ASN A 679 -15.12 35.84 -7.29
CA ASN A 679 -14.78 37.17 -6.81
C ASN A 679 -13.41 37.62 -7.36
N LEU A 680 -12.40 36.74 -7.30
CA LEU A 680 -11.07 37.00 -7.87
C LEU A 680 -11.16 37.26 -9.39
N LYS A 681 -11.99 36.52 -10.14
CA LYS A 681 -12.23 36.77 -11.57
C LYS A 681 -12.73 38.19 -11.85
N ASN A 682 -13.61 38.70 -10.99
CA ASN A 682 -14.21 40.03 -11.14
C ASN A 682 -13.30 41.17 -10.62
N GLN A 683 -12.45 40.89 -9.63
CA GLN A 683 -11.53 41.87 -9.03
C GLN A 683 -10.18 41.97 -9.77
N ASN A 684 -9.61 40.82 -10.12
CA ASN A 684 -8.30 40.67 -10.73
C ASN A 684 -8.28 39.45 -11.68
N SER A 685 -8.91 39.62 -12.85
CA SER A 685 -9.02 38.56 -13.87
C SER A 685 -7.68 37.98 -14.33
N THR A 686 -6.58 38.75 -14.27
CA THR A 686 -5.24 38.25 -14.53
C THR A 686 -4.80 37.25 -13.46
N ALA A 687 -4.86 37.61 -12.18
CA ALA A 687 -4.52 36.69 -11.09
C ALA A 687 -5.43 35.45 -11.07
N TYR A 688 -6.71 35.60 -11.38
CA TYR A 688 -7.64 34.48 -11.54
C TYR A 688 -7.19 33.50 -12.65
N ASN A 689 -6.87 34.02 -13.83
CA ASN A 689 -6.43 33.17 -14.96
C ASN A 689 -5.10 32.47 -14.64
N THR A 690 -4.12 33.19 -14.06
CA THR A 690 -2.86 32.60 -13.61
C THR A 690 -3.13 31.48 -12.60
N LEU A 691 -3.91 31.73 -11.55
CA LEU A 691 -4.24 30.74 -10.52
C LEU A 691 -4.96 29.49 -11.06
N LEU A 692 -5.81 29.63 -12.09
CA LEU A 692 -6.40 28.46 -12.73
C LEU A 692 -5.39 27.66 -13.56
N HIS A 693 -4.45 28.29 -14.26
CA HIS A 693 -3.36 27.57 -14.93
C HIS A 693 -2.41 26.93 -13.89
N ASP A 694 -2.04 27.64 -12.83
CA ASP A 694 -1.24 27.17 -11.69
C ASP A 694 -1.83 25.90 -11.04
N PHE A 695 -3.16 25.74 -11.08
CA PHE A 695 -3.82 24.51 -10.60
C PHE A 695 -4.02 23.45 -11.68
N PHE A 696 -4.59 23.79 -12.83
CA PHE A 696 -5.22 22.81 -13.72
C PHE A 696 -4.45 22.54 -15.02
N ASP A 697 -3.46 23.36 -15.39
CA ASP A 697 -2.73 23.18 -16.66
C ASP A 697 -1.91 21.88 -16.67
N ILE A 698 -2.33 20.93 -17.50
CA ILE A 698 -1.68 19.62 -17.68
C ILE A 698 -0.54 19.63 -18.71
N THR A 699 -0.18 20.81 -19.25
CA THR A 699 0.88 20.93 -20.26
C THR A 699 2.24 20.53 -19.66
N ASN A 700 2.89 19.55 -20.27
CA ASN A 700 4.17 19.06 -19.80
C ASN A 700 5.22 20.19 -19.68
N GLY A 701 5.76 20.37 -18.48
CA GLY A 701 6.87 21.30 -18.21
C GLY A 701 6.45 22.68 -17.69
N VAL A 702 5.16 23.01 -17.63
CA VAL A 702 4.70 24.28 -17.04
C VAL A 702 4.74 24.24 -15.51
N TRP A 703 4.82 25.42 -14.88
CA TRP A 703 4.60 25.56 -13.44
C TRP A 703 3.09 25.44 -13.18
N SER A 704 2.67 24.28 -12.68
CA SER A 704 1.28 23.96 -12.37
C SER A 704 1.19 22.69 -11.54
N ALA A 705 0.14 22.56 -10.75
CA ALA A 705 -0.20 21.32 -10.04
C ALA A 705 -0.75 20.21 -10.97
N ALA A 706 -1.23 20.56 -12.16
CA ALA A 706 -1.84 19.63 -13.12
C ALA A 706 -3.06 18.85 -12.55
N ASN A 707 -3.84 19.50 -11.68
CA ASN A 707 -5.05 18.96 -11.05
C ASN A 707 -6.00 18.36 -12.09
N ASN A 708 -6.44 17.12 -11.85
CA ASN A 708 -7.21 16.33 -12.81
C ASN A 708 -8.38 15.55 -12.17
N VAL A 709 -8.64 15.74 -10.87
CA VAL A 709 -9.90 15.38 -10.20
C VAL A 709 -10.43 16.62 -9.46
N LEU A 710 -11.75 16.74 -9.37
CA LEU A 710 -12.41 17.83 -8.64
C LEU A 710 -13.72 17.33 -8.02
N ARG A 711 -13.87 17.48 -6.70
CA ARG A 711 -15.11 17.13 -5.95
C ARG A 711 -16.03 18.33 -5.85
N VAL A 712 -17.34 18.16 -6.05
CA VAL A 712 -18.33 19.25 -6.10
C VAL A 712 -19.58 18.87 -5.28
N PRO A 713 -20.01 19.70 -4.30
CA PRO A 713 -21.22 19.44 -3.53
C PRO A 713 -22.52 19.38 -4.34
N LEU A 714 -23.46 18.57 -3.86
CA LEU A 714 -24.84 18.51 -4.33
C LEU A 714 -25.80 19.04 -3.26
N GLY A 715 -26.23 20.29 -3.41
CA GLY A 715 -26.80 21.05 -2.30
C GLY A 715 -25.69 21.68 -1.44
N SER A 716 -26.08 22.41 -0.40
CA SER A 716 -25.15 23.01 0.55
C SER A 716 -24.30 21.95 1.25
N SER A 717 -23.02 22.28 1.44
CA SER A 717 -22.15 21.72 2.48
C SER A 717 -22.08 22.67 3.68
N ASP A 718 -21.23 22.34 4.65
CA ASP A 718 -20.70 23.24 5.67
C ASP A 718 -20.01 24.49 5.07
N PHE A 719 -19.31 24.36 3.94
CA PHE A 719 -18.68 25.45 3.18
C PHE A 719 -19.61 26.08 2.13
N SER A 720 -20.85 26.37 2.54
CA SER A 720 -21.88 27.07 1.75
C SER A 720 -22.52 28.19 2.60
N GLU A 721 -22.68 29.40 2.06
CA GLU A 721 -23.17 30.55 2.86
C GLU A 721 -24.65 30.47 3.27
N THR A 722 -25.43 29.63 2.60
CA THR A 722 -26.88 29.47 2.84
C THR A 722 -27.29 28.01 2.62
N LEU A 723 -28.38 27.59 3.27
CA LEU A 723 -28.98 26.27 3.08
C LEU A 723 -29.84 26.21 1.82
N TRP A 724 -29.47 25.34 0.88
CA TRP A 724 -30.16 25.06 -0.38
C TRP A 724 -29.99 23.59 -0.80
N SER A 725 -30.96 23.09 -1.59
CA SER A 725 -30.86 21.83 -2.31
C SER A 725 -31.44 21.99 -3.72
N TYR A 726 -31.26 20.99 -4.59
CA TYR A 726 -31.85 21.04 -5.92
C TYR A 726 -33.38 20.87 -5.93
N ASP A 727 -33.99 20.41 -4.84
CA ASP A 727 -35.45 20.34 -4.71
C ASP A 727 -35.92 20.53 -3.25
N ASN A 728 -36.22 21.78 -2.89
CA ASN A 728 -36.71 22.14 -1.55
C ASN A 728 -38.23 21.86 -1.38
N THR A 729 -38.91 21.28 -2.36
CA THR A 729 -40.38 21.17 -2.39
C THR A 729 -40.86 20.01 -1.55
N ALA A 730 -41.42 20.29 -0.38
CA ALA A 730 -41.83 19.26 0.57
C ALA A 730 -42.82 18.26 -0.03
N GLY A 731 -42.40 16.99 -0.14
CA GLY A 731 -43.21 15.90 -0.65
C GLY A 731 -43.18 15.72 -2.18
N ASP A 732 -42.31 16.41 -2.93
CA ASP A 732 -42.16 16.19 -4.38
C ASP A 732 -41.39 14.89 -4.69
N THR A 733 -42.07 13.77 -4.47
CA THR A 733 -41.58 12.42 -4.78
C THR A 733 -41.38 12.17 -6.28
N SER A 734 -41.86 13.08 -7.15
CA SER A 734 -41.67 13.07 -8.60
C SER A 734 -40.47 13.89 -9.07
N PHE A 735 -39.93 14.74 -8.19
CA PHE A 735 -38.89 15.72 -8.48
C PHE A 735 -39.27 16.65 -9.63
N ALA A 736 -40.54 17.05 -9.74
CA ALA A 736 -41.04 17.96 -10.77
C ALA A 736 -40.46 19.37 -10.61
N ASN A 737 -40.14 19.77 -9.38
CA ASN A 737 -39.57 21.06 -9.01
C ASN A 737 -38.03 21.03 -8.90
N PHE A 738 -37.39 19.90 -9.22
CA PHE A 738 -35.93 19.78 -9.25
C PHE A 738 -35.31 20.79 -10.23
N ASN A 739 -34.43 21.64 -9.74
CA ASN A 739 -33.80 22.69 -10.52
C ASN A 739 -32.29 22.76 -10.25
N ILE A 740 -31.49 22.36 -11.25
CA ILE A 740 -30.02 22.47 -11.23
C ILE A 740 -29.52 23.91 -10.99
N ASN A 741 -30.35 24.92 -11.30
CA ASN A 741 -30.02 26.34 -11.09
C ASN A 741 -30.26 26.83 -9.65
N ASN A 742 -30.65 25.96 -8.72
CA ASN A 742 -30.64 26.27 -7.28
C ASN A 742 -29.21 26.37 -6.72
N ALA A 743 -28.22 25.74 -7.35
CA ALA A 743 -26.81 25.94 -7.02
C ALA A 743 -26.39 27.38 -7.33
N PRO A 744 -25.54 28.02 -6.50
CA PRO A 744 -25.12 29.40 -6.71
C PRO A 744 -24.56 29.65 -8.10
N SER A 745 -24.98 30.78 -8.71
CA SER A 745 -24.74 31.06 -10.12
C SER A 745 -23.26 31.15 -10.51
N TYR A 746 -22.37 31.39 -9.53
CA TYR A 746 -20.92 31.44 -9.70
C TYR A 746 -20.24 30.07 -9.85
N VAL A 747 -20.89 28.97 -9.46
CA VAL A 747 -20.31 27.60 -9.57
C VAL A 747 -20.12 27.20 -11.02
N TRP A 748 -21.12 27.46 -11.87
CA TRP A 748 -21.13 27.07 -13.28
C TRP A 748 -20.05 27.74 -14.15
N PRO A 749 -19.82 29.07 -14.12
CA PRO A 749 -18.73 29.68 -14.87
C PRO A 749 -17.37 29.17 -14.40
N VAL A 750 -17.10 29.10 -13.09
CA VAL A 750 -15.80 28.63 -12.57
C VAL A 750 -15.52 27.18 -13.00
N LEU A 751 -16.51 26.29 -12.98
CA LEU A 751 -16.35 24.93 -13.54
C LEU A 751 -16.10 24.93 -15.06
N ALA A 752 -16.73 25.83 -15.81
CA ALA A 752 -16.51 25.94 -17.25
C ALA A 752 -15.11 26.49 -17.59
N ASP A 753 -14.61 27.47 -16.83
CA ASP A 753 -13.26 28.01 -16.98
C ASP A 753 -12.19 26.94 -16.65
N ILE A 754 -12.38 26.16 -15.58
CA ILE A 754 -11.53 25.01 -15.22
C ILE A 754 -11.50 23.96 -16.34
N LEU A 755 -12.67 23.60 -16.88
CA LEU A 755 -12.78 22.59 -17.94
C LEU A 755 -12.29 23.09 -19.32
N ALA A 756 -12.21 24.41 -19.53
CA ALA A 756 -11.60 24.98 -20.72
C ALA A 756 -10.06 24.87 -20.69
N ILE A 757 -9.43 25.00 -19.52
CA ILE A 757 -7.99 24.78 -19.32
C ILE A 757 -7.66 23.29 -19.33
N ASN A 758 -8.45 22.48 -18.62
CA ASN A 758 -8.25 21.03 -18.54
C ASN A 758 -9.56 20.26 -18.80
N PRO A 759 -9.86 19.90 -20.06
CA PRO A 759 -11.04 19.11 -20.40
C PRO A 759 -10.97 17.64 -19.93
N LYS A 760 -9.91 17.25 -19.19
CA LYS A 760 -9.76 15.92 -18.58
C LYS A 760 -10.01 15.89 -17.07
N VAL A 761 -10.38 17.01 -16.43
CA VAL A 761 -10.76 16.99 -14.99
C VAL A 761 -11.95 16.07 -14.79
N LYS A 762 -11.77 15.06 -13.94
CA LYS A 762 -12.83 14.13 -13.53
C LYS A 762 -13.66 14.75 -12.41
N ILE A 763 -14.92 15.03 -12.69
CA ILE A 763 -15.85 15.63 -11.73
C ILE A 763 -16.48 14.55 -10.84
N TYR A 764 -16.23 14.63 -9.54
CA TYR A 764 -16.86 13.83 -8.50
C TYR A 764 -17.99 14.64 -7.87
N ILE A 765 -19.18 14.07 -7.70
CA ILE A 765 -20.31 14.75 -7.06
C ILE A 765 -20.84 13.96 -5.86
N VAL A 766 -21.22 14.66 -4.79
CA VAL A 766 -21.75 14.04 -3.57
C VAL A 766 -22.62 15.03 -2.77
N PRO A 767 -23.74 14.60 -2.18
CA PRO A 767 -24.54 15.45 -1.29
C PRO A 767 -24.04 15.36 0.16
N TRP A 768 -24.03 16.51 0.85
CA TRP A 768 -23.90 16.55 2.30
C TRP A 768 -25.20 16.18 3.01
N SER A 769 -26.33 16.37 2.35
CA SER A 769 -27.64 15.99 2.87
C SER A 769 -28.61 15.74 1.72
N PRO A 770 -29.52 14.74 1.83
CA PRO A 770 -30.79 14.78 1.12
C PRO A 770 -31.55 16.10 1.39
N PRO A 771 -32.47 16.53 0.51
CA PRO A 771 -33.37 17.64 0.80
C PRO A 771 -34.06 17.50 2.15
N ALA A 772 -34.31 18.62 2.85
CA ALA A 772 -34.83 18.64 4.22
C ALA A 772 -36.03 17.71 4.45
N TRP A 773 -37.00 17.72 3.51
CA TRP A 773 -38.23 16.94 3.57
C TRP A 773 -38.04 15.43 3.44
N MET A 774 -36.85 14.96 3.04
CA MET A 774 -36.49 13.54 3.00
C MET A 774 -35.90 13.00 4.30
N LYS A 775 -35.77 13.82 5.36
CA LYS A 775 -35.01 13.46 6.56
C LYS A 775 -35.90 13.37 7.79
N THR A 776 -35.46 12.56 8.76
CA THR A 776 -36.19 12.32 10.02
C THR A 776 -36.39 13.60 10.84
N THR A 777 -35.53 14.60 10.65
CA THR A 777 -35.53 15.91 11.32
C THR A 777 -36.29 17.00 10.55
N ASN A 778 -36.75 16.73 9.32
CA ASN A 778 -37.20 17.76 8.36
C ASN A 778 -36.18 18.92 8.18
N SER A 779 -34.87 18.61 8.30
CA SER A 779 -33.75 19.57 8.28
C SER A 779 -32.59 19.01 7.48
N MET A 780 -31.91 19.86 6.68
CA MET A 780 -30.66 19.45 6.03
C MET A 780 -29.50 19.33 7.01
N ASN A 781 -29.51 20.11 8.10
CA ASN A 781 -28.58 19.90 9.20
C ASN A 781 -29.01 18.68 10.03
N GLY A 782 -28.11 17.71 10.15
CA GLY A 782 -28.18 16.58 11.08
C GLY A 782 -29.31 15.57 10.87
N GLY A 783 -29.27 14.51 11.67
CA GLY A 783 -30.24 13.43 11.67
C GLY A 783 -29.95 12.36 10.61
N SER A 784 -31.02 11.74 10.12
CA SER A 784 -30.95 10.54 9.29
C SER A 784 -31.85 10.64 8.07
N MET A 785 -31.55 9.83 7.06
CA MET A 785 -32.44 9.59 5.94
C MET A 785 -33.76 9.00 6.46
N ASN A 786 -34.92 9.54 6.05
CA ASN A 786 -36.21 8.96 6.41
C ASN A 786 -36.46 7.72 5.53
N PRO A 787 -36.71 6.53 6.12
CA PRO A 787 -36.86 5.29 5.36
C PRO A 787 -37.91 5.32 4.25
N SER A 788 -38.96 6.15 4.39
CA SER A 788 -40.01 6.30 3.38
C SER A 788 -39.52 6.81 2.02
N TYR A 789 -38.34 7.47 1.96
CA TYR A 789 -37.81 8.04 0.72
C TYR A 789 -36.57 7.32 0.17
N ILE A 790 -36.04 6.30 0.86
CA ILE A 790 -34.97 5.41 0.34
C ILE A 790 -35.32 4.88 -1.06
N PRO A 791 -36.56 4.43 -1.36
CA PRO A 791 -36.90 3.92 -2.69
C PRO A 791 -36.76 4.96 -3.81
N ILE A 792 -36.85 6.26 -3.51
CA ILE A 792 -36.90 7.32 -4.54
C ILE A 792 -35.64 8.21 -4.59
N TYR A 793 -34.81 8.25 -3.54
CA TYR A 793 -33.67 9.18 -3.46
C TYR A 793 -32.65 9.02 -4.60
N HIS A 794 -32.52 7.82 -5.17
CA HIS A 794 -31.73 7.58 -6.37
C HIS A 794 -32.12 8.47 -7.57
N ASN A 795 -33.39 8.91 -7.66
CA ASN A 795 -33.85 9.85 -8.71
C ASN A 795 -33.32 11.27 -8.49
N TYR A 796 -33.10 11.71 -7.26
CA TYR A 796 -32.47 13.01 -6.95
C TYR A 796 -31.02 13.02 -7.44
N LEU A 797 -30.26 11.96 -7.12
CA LEU A 797 -28.88 11.75 -7.56
C LEU A 797 -28.79 11.64 -9.09
N PHE A 798 -29.73 10.91 -9.72
CA PHE A 798 -29.81 10.81 -11.17
C PHE A 798 -30.14 12.14 -11.85
N LYS A 799 -31.11 12.90 -11.33
CA LYS A 799 -31.44 14.24 -11.85
C LYS A 799 -30.28 15.23 -11.64
N ALA A 800 -29.45 15.07 -10.60
CA ALA A 800 -28.20 15.81 -10.48
C ALA A 800 -27.18 15.46 -11.58
N VAL A 801 -26.99 14.17 -11.90
CA VAL A 801 -26.12 13.74 -13.03
C VAL A 801 -26.62 14.31 -14.37
N GLN A 802 -27.94 14.24 -14.64
CA GLN A 802 -28.55 14.88 -15.82
C GLN A 802 -28.39 16.41 -15.81
N GLY A 803 -28.53 17.04 -14.64
CA GLY A 803 -28.38 18.47 -14.44
C GLY A 803 -26.96 18.96 -14.78
N PHE A 804 -25.93 18.30 -14.24
CA PHE A 804 -24.54 18.58 -14.62
C PHE A 804 -24.33 18.41 -16.13
N LYS A 805 -24.91 17.36 -16.73
CA LYS A 805 -24.82 17.16 -18.19
C LYS A 805 -25.50 18.27 -19.00
N SER A 806 -26.60 18.84 -18.50
CA SER A 806 -27.25 20.03 -19.11
C SER A 806 -26.39 21.30 -19.04
N LYS A 807 -25.43 21.36 -18.11
CA LYS A 807 -24.42 22.43 -18.00
C LYS A 807 -23.18 22.16 -18.88
N GLY A 808 -23.20 21.10 -19.71
CA GLY A 808 -22.06 20.63 -20.50
C GLY A 808 -21.07 19.75 -19.73
N ILE A 809 -21.22 19.65 -18.41
CA ILE A 809 -20.27 18.99 -17.52
C ILE A 809 -20.55 17.48 -17.48
N THR A 810 -19.53 16.65 -17.69
CA THR A 810 -19.69 15.19 -17.61
C THR A 810 -19.21 14.70 -16.25
N VAL A 811 -20.15 14.17 -15.45
CA VAL A 811 -19.85 13.56 -14.15
C VAL A 811 -19.04 12.28 -14.36
N TYR A 812 -17.95 12.13 -13.60
CA TYR A 812 -17.12 10.93 -13.58
C TYR A 812 -17.61 9.93 -12.53
N ALA A 813 -17.87 10.43 -11.32
CA ALA A 813 -18.32 9.64 -10.19
C ALA A 813 -19.39 10.38 -9.37
N VAL A 814 -20.34 9.63 -8.83
CA VAL A 814 -21.29 10.10 -7.80
C VAL A 814 -21.15 9.23 -6.55
N ALA A 815 -21.03 9.85 -5.38
CA ALA A 815 -21.20 9.17 -4.10
C ALA A 815 -22.60 9.42 -3.54
N ILE A 816 -23.13 8.47 -2.76
CA ILE A 816 -24.53 8.50 -2.30
C ILE A 816 -24.76 9.58 -1.25
N GLN A 817 -23.77 9.78 -0.37
CA GLN A 817 -23.82 10.67 0.79
C GLN A 817 -22.38 10.91 1.27
N ASN A 818 -22.06 12.16 1.65
CA ASN A 818 -20.83 12.50 2.36
C ASN A 818 -20.94 12.03 3.82
N GLU A 819 -20.01 11.22 4.30
CA GLU A 819 -19.93 10.78 5.70
C GLU A 819 -21.25 10.18 6.27
N PRO A 820 -21.78 9.09 5.67
CA PRO A 820 -23.07 8.47 6.01
C PRO A 820 -23.13 7.85 7.42
N MET A 821 -22.05 7.87 8.19
CA MET A 821 -22.04 7.50 9.62
C MET A 821 -22.06 8.71 10.56
N TYR A 822 -22.09 9.93 10.02
CA TYR A 822 -21.96 11.18 10.77
C TYR A 822 -23.19 12.08 10.62
N SER A 823 -23.44 12.92 11.63
CA SER A 823 -24.61 13.79 11.72
C SER A 823 -24.31 14.95 12.68
N ASP A 824 -24.25 16.16 12.15
CA ASP A 824 -24.07 17.40 12.90
C ASP A 824 -25.30 18.32 12.79
N SER A 825 -25.73 18.91 13.92
CA SER A 825 -26.93 19.77 13.94
C SER A 825 -26.70 21.19 13.40
N THR A 826 -25.44 21.59 13.18
CA THR A 826 -25.05 22.95 12.78
C THR A 826 -24.79 23.09 11.28
N TYR A 827 -24.58 21.98 10.54
CA TYR A 827 -24.40 21.98 9.07
C TYR A 827 -24.96 20.74 8.35
N PRO A 828 -25.15 20.82 7.01
CA PRO A 828 -25.64 19.72 6.19
C PRO A 828 -24.87 18.42 6.41
N SER A 829 -25.60 17.39 6.85
CA SER A 829 -25.06 16.08 7.21
C SER A 829 -26.19 15.07 7.35
N CYS A 830 -25.97 13.79 7.03
CA CYS A 830 -27.03 12.79 7.07
C CYS A 830 -26.50 11.36 7.29
N THR A 831 -26.97 10.72 8.36
CA THR A 831 -26.73 9.28 8.56
C THR A 831 -27.59 8.42 7.62
N ILE A 832 -26.99 7.37 7.06
CA ILE A 832 -27.62 6.36 6.18
C ILE A 832 -27.09 4.97 6.59
N ALA A 833 -27.96 3.98 6.79
CA ALA A 833 -27.51 2.61 7.11
C ALA A 833 -26.98 1.87 5.87
N VAL A 834 -26.06 0.93 6.05
CA VAL A 834 -25.40 0.20 4.94
C VAL A 834 -26.39 -0.44 3.96
N ALA A 835 -27.48 -1.02 4.47
CA ALA A 835 -28.53 -1.64 3.65
C ALA A 835 -29.33 -0.62 2.83
N ASP A 836 -29.47 0.60 3.35
CA ASP A 836 -30.17 1.70 2.69
C ASP A 836 -29.29 2.28 1.58
N GLU A 837 -28.00 2.51 1.85
CA GLU A 837 -27.02 2.93 0.83
C GLU A 837 -26.88 1.87 -0.27
N ALA A 838 -26.83 0.59 0.09
CA ALA A 838 -26.86 -0.52 -0.87
C ALA A 838 -28.10 -0.51 -1.78
N THR A 839 -29.26 -0.21 -1.20
CA THR A 839 -30.54 -0.09 -1.93
C THR A 839 -30.53 1.12 -2.88
N ILE A 840 -30.13 2.30 -2.38
CA ILE A 840 -30.04 3.53 -3.17
C ILE A 840 -29.03 3.36 -4.32
N GLY A 841 -27.85 2.81 -4.04
CA GLY A 841 -26.81 2.55 -5.05
C GLY A 841 -27.25 1.56 -6.12
N THR A 842 -27.98 0.49 -5.75
CA THR A 842 -28.52 -0.49 -6.71
C THR A 842 -29.57 0.13 -7.64
N ASN A 843 -30.47 0.95 -7.09
CA ASN A 843 -31.46 1.67 -7.87
C ASN A 843 -30.81 2.76 -8.76
N LEU A 844 -29.80 3.46 -8.25
CA LEU A 844 -29.02 4.46 -8.98
C LEU A 844 -28.25 3.82 -10.16
N ARG A 845 -27.61 2.66 -9.94
CA ARG A 845 -26.94 1.89 -11.01
C ARG A 845 -27.94 1.51 -12.10
N THR A 846 -29.13 1.07 -11.71
CA THR A 846 -30.20 0.67 -12.64
C THR A 846 -30.66 1.86 -13.50
N ILE A 847 -30.99 3.01 -12.89
CA ILE A 847 -31.46 4.17 -13.67
C ILE A 847 -30.36 4.81 -14.53
N LEU A 848 -29.10 4.87 -14.05
CA LEU A 848 -27.97 5.35 -14.84
C LEU A 848 -27.76 4.49 -16.09
N ASN A 849 -27.74 3.17 -15.93
CA ASN A 849 -27.57 2.23 -17.04
C ASN A 849 -28.72 2.37 -18.07
N ASN A 850 -29.97 2.41 -17.60
CA ASN A 850 -31.16 2.49 -18.45
C ASN A 850 -31.27 3.82 -19.25
N ASN A 851 -30.52 4.85 -18.85
CA ASN A 851 -30.55 6.18 -19.50
C ASN A 851 -29.22 6.54 -20.19
N GLY A 852 -28.31 5.59 -20.40
CA GLY A 852 -27.05 5.81 -21.13
C GLY A 852 -25.91 6.45 -20.32
N TYR A 853 -26.04 6.51 -18.99
CA TYR A 853 -25.03 7.02 -18.05
C TYR A 853 -24.24 5.88 -17.37
N SER A 854 -24.16 4.70 -17.99
CA SER A 854 -23.50 3.52 -17.41
C SER A 854 -22.04 3.74 -17.03
N SER A 855 -21.33 4.61 -17.76
CA SER A 855 -19.94 5.02 -17.49
C SER A 855 -19.77 5.85 -16.22
N VAL A 856 -20.84 6.40 -15.64
CA VAL A 856 -20.77 7.14 -14.37
C VAL A 856 -20.53 6.14 -13.24
N LYS A 857 -19.43 6.32 -12.51
CA LYS A 857 -19.10 5.51 -11.34
C LYS A 857 -20.05 5.83 -10.20
N ILE A 858 -20.42 4.83 -9.41
CA ILE A 858 -21.01 5.04 -8.09
C ILE A 858 -19.94 4.64 -7.07
N LEU A 859 -19.65 5.55 -6.15
CA LEU A 859 -18.76 5.32 -5.02
C LEU A 859 -19.61 5.24 -3.75
N GLY A 860 -19.19 4.36 -2.84
CA GLY A 860 -19.86 4.18 -1.56
C GLY A 860 -19.02 4.65 -0.38
N PHE A 861 -19.66 4.75 0.78
CA PHE A 861 -19.08 5.04 2.09
C PHE A 861 -18.51 6.45 2.32
N ASP A 862 -17.72 7.06 1.41
CA ASP A 862 -17.22 8.46 1.46
C ASP A 862 -16.90 9.01 2.88
N HIS A 863 -16.05 8.30 3.65
CA HIS A 863 -15.78 8.60 5.08
C HIS A 863 -14.47 7.94 5.60
N ASN A 864 -14.20 7.93 6.90
CA ASN A 864 -12.85 7.75 7.47
C ASN A 864 -12.19 6.36 7.29
N PHE A 865 -10.86 6.35 7.18
CA PHE A 865 -10.03 5.16 6.93
C PHE A 865 -10.13 4.08 8.02
N ASP A 866 -10.30 4.47 9.29
CA ASP A 866 -10.39 3.52 10.41
C ASP A 866 -11.63 2.61 10.33
N GLN A 867 -12.68 3.02 9.61
CA GLN A 867 -13.90 2.23 9.43
C GLN A 867 -13.80 1.13 8.37
N VAL A 868 -12.65 0.94 7.69
CA VAL A 868 -12.48 0.00 6.56
C VAL A 868 -13.08 -1.39 6.82
N ALA A 869 -12.88 -1.94 8.03
CA ALA A 869 -13.37 -3.28 8.40
C ALA A 869 -14.90 -3.38 8.56
N GLY A 870 -15.60 -2.25 8.67
CA GLY A 870 -17.04 -2.16 8.86
C GLY A 870 -17.78 -1.71 7.59
N TYR A 871 -18.31 -0.48 7.60
CA TYR A 871 -19.27 0.05 6.63
C TYR A 871 -18.92 -0.23 5.15
N PRO A 872 -17.74 0.17 4.62
CA PRO A 872 -17.44 -0.04 3.20
C PRO A 872 -17.31 -1.53 2.84
N THR A 873 -16.81 -2.36 3.76
CA THR A 873 -16.68 -3.81 3.58
C THR A 873 -18.06 -4.46 3.50
N THR A 874 -18.98 -4.15 4.42
CA THR A 874 -20.36 -4.65 4.38
C THR A 874 -21.12 -4.10 3.16
N LEU A 875 -20.87 -2.86 2.73
CA LEU A 875 -21.51 -2.26 1.56
C LEU A 875 -21.11 -2.98 0.25
N MET A 876 -19.81 -3.22 0.05
CA MET A 876 -19.32 -3.96 -1.13
C MET A 876 -19.81 -5.42 -1.16
N GLN A 877 -20.00 -6.05 0.00
CA GLN A 877 -20.61 -7.38 0.11
C GLN A 877 -22.12 -7.38 -0.19
N THR A 878 -22.83 -6.32 0.20
CA THR A 878 -24.30 -6.23 0.07
C THR A 878 -24.74 -5.86 -1.36
N ALA A 879 -24.02 -4.96 -2.03
CA ALA A 879 -24.35 -4.50 -3.39
C ALA A 879 -23.13 -4.48 -4.34
N PRO A 880 -22.45 -5.63 -4.55
CA PRO A 880 -21.19 -5.70 -5.31
C PRO A 880 -21.30 -5.23 -6.77
N ASN A 881 -22.49 -5.21 -7.36
CA ASN A 881 -22.71 -4.79 -8.75
C ASN A 881 -23.15 -3.32 -8.90
N ALA A 882 -23.46 -2.62 -7.79
CA ALA A 882 -23.86 -1.22 -7.83
C ALA A 882 -22.66 -0.27 -7.91
N PHE A 883 -21.71 -0.49 -7.00
CA PHE A 883 -20.56 0.38 -6.75
C PHE A 883 -19.33 -0.02 -7.57
N ALA A 884 -18.61 0.97 -8.09
CA ALA A 884 -17.28 0.77 -8.67
C ALA A 884 -16.22 0.56 -7.57
N GLY A 885 -16.43 1.18 -6.41
CA GLY A 885 -15.50 1.15 -5.29
C GLY A 885 -16.03 1.89 -4.06
N ALA A 886 -15.15 2.08 -3.08
CA ALA A 886 -15.41 2.91 -1.91
C ALA A 886 -14.52 4.16 -1.93
N SER A 887 -15.00 5.23 -1.32
CA SER A 887 -14.24 6.46 -1.12
C SER A 887 -14.00 6.77 0.35
N PHE A 888 -12.91 7.48 0.63
CA PHE A 888 -12.31 7.55 1.96
C PHE A 888 -11.77 8.93 2.34
N HIS A 889 -11.88 9.29 3.62
CA HIS A 889 -11.47 10.55 4.22
C HIS A 889 -10.32 10.36 5.25
N CYS A 890 -9.56 11.42 5.51
CA CYS A 890 -8.35 11.37 6.33
C CYS A 890 -8.52 11.65 7.84
N TYR A 891 -9.74 11.92 8.32
CA TYR A 891 -9.97 12.45 9.67
C TYR A 891 -9.87 11.40 10.79
N GLY A 892 -9.94 10.11 10.43
CA GLY A 892 -9.72 8.98 11.32
C GLY A 892 -9.01 7.83 10.61
N GLY A 893 -8.05 7.18 11.29
CA GLY A 893 -7.21 6.11 10.72
C GLY A 893 -6.12 6.60 9.76
N SER A 894 -5.74 5.76 8.80
CA SER A 894 -4.62 5.98 7.89
C SER A 894 -4.84 5.37 6.50
N SER A 895 -4.11 5.84 5.50
CA SER A 895 -4.04 5.18 4.19
C SER A 895 -3.60 3.71 4.28
N SER A 896 -2.82 3.31 5.29
CA SER A 896 -2.44 1.90 5.48
C SER A 896 -3.63 0.98 5.81
N ASN A 897 -4.72 1.52 6.39
CA ASN A 897 -5.95 0.76 6.61
C ASN A 897 -6.60 0.33 5.28
N LEU A 898 -6.37 1.05 4.18
CA LEU A 898 -6.86 0.71 2.84
C LEU A 898 -6.31 -0.63 2.34
N ALA A 899 -5.16 -1.10 2.85
CA ALA A 899 -4.61 -2.42 2.53
C ALA A 899 -5.62 -3.55 2.82
N THR A 900 -6.39 -3.44 3.91
CA THR A 900 -7.42 -4.41 4.28
C THR A 900 -8.59 -4.40 3.29
N PHE A 901 -9.00 -3.22 2.81
CA PHE A 901 -10.04 -3.11 1.78
C PHE A 901 -9.54 -3.65 0.43
N GLN A 902 -8.30 -3.31 0.04
CA GLN A 902 -7.67 -3.77 -1.20
C GLN A 902 -7.51 -5.30 -1.23
N ALA A 903 -7.16 -5.92 -0.09
CA ALA A 903 -7.05 -7.37 0.04
C ALA A 903 -8.42 -8.07 0.00
N ALA A 904 -9.46 -7.47 0.61
CA ALA A 904 -10.81 -8.02 0.60
C ALA A 904 -11.53 -7.84 -0.76
N PHE A 905 -11.23 -6.75 -1.49
CA PHE A 905 -11.90 -6.38 -2.72
C PHE A 905 -10.92 -5.91 -3.82
N PRO A 906 -10.02 -6.78 -4.32
CA PRO A 906 -8.96 -6.38 -5.27
C PRO A 906 -9.46 -5.89 -6.64
N SER A 907 -10.74 -6.11 -6.96
CA SER A 907 -11.41 -5.57 -8.15
C SER A 907 -12.20 -4.28 -7.90
N LYS A 908 -12.20 -3.75 -6.67
CA LYS A 908 -12.86 -2.49 -6.31
C LYS A 908 -11.89 -1.34 -6.31
N GLU A 909 -12.42 -0.20 -6.74
CA GLU A 909 -11.66 1.04 -6.75
C GLU A 909 -11.61 1.64 -5.34
N ILE A 910 -10.50 2.33 -5.07
CA ILE A 910 -10.27 3.08 -3.83
C ILE A 910 -10.05 4.53 -4.25
N HIS A 911 -10.71 5.47 -3.56
CA HIS A 911 -10.58 6.89 -3.80
C HIS A 911 -10.41 7.63 -2.48
N ILE A 912 -9.36 8.42 -2.32
CA ILE A 912 -9.33 9.43 -1.25
C ILE A 912 -10.04 10.67 -1.80
N THR A 913 -11.10 11.09 -1.12
CA THR A 913 -12.06 12.10 -1.60
C THR A 913 -12.07 13.37 -0.78
N GLU A 914 -11.65 13.33 0.49
CA GLU A 914 -11.55 14.53 1.32
C GLU A 914 -10.44 14.44 2.36
N CYS A 915 -9.79 15.58 2.60
CA CYS A 915 -8.93 15.82 3.76
C CYS A 915 -8.77 17.33 3.97
N SER A 916 -8.71 17.80 5.22
CA SER A 916 -8.53 19.22 5.54
C SER A 916 -7.28 19.50 6.36
N GLY A 917 -6.50 20.49 5.93
CA GLY A 917 -5.60 21.22 6.81
C GLY A 917 -6.33 22.36 7.54
N VAL A 918 -5.67 22.93 8.53
CA VAL A 918 -6.20 24.05 9.35
C VAL A 918 -5.17 25.16 9.48
N TYR A 919 -5.58 26.35 9.86
CA TYR A 919 -4.64 27.43 10.19
C TYR A 919 -3.94 27.16 11.53
N GLY A 920 -2.69 27.62 11.67
CA GLY A 920 -1.91 27.49 12.91
C GLY A 920 -1.06 26.21 13.07
N THR A 921 -1.15 25.26 12.13
CA THR A 921 -0.20 24.12 12.05
C THR A 921 1.14 24.53 11.44
N ASP A 922 2.20 23.76 11.72
CA ASP A 922 3.45 23.88 10.96
C ASP A 922 3.28 23.30 9.54
N TRP A 923 3.84 24.03 8.57
CA TRP A 923 3.70 23.75 7.15
C TRP A 923 4.48 22.53 6.69
N TRP A 924 5.62 22.24 7.32
CA TRP A 924 6.50 21.15 6.89
C TRP A 924 5.99 19.84 7.47
N ASN A 925 5.61 19.83 8.76
CA ASN A 925 4.88 18.74 9.38
C ASN A 925 3.59 18.40 8.61
N ASP A 926 2.77 19.39 8.22
CA ASP A 926 1.61 19.16 7.35
C ASP A 926 1.97 18.44 6.04
N ILE A 927 3.17 18.65 5.48
CA ILE A 927 3.64 17.95 4.26
C ILE A 927 4.21 16.56 4.58
N LYS A 928 5.07 16.41 5.61
CA LYS A 928 5.79 15.16 5.92
C LYS A 928 5.16 14.25 6.98
N VAL A 929 4.79 14.79 8.15
CA VAL A 929 4.37 14.07 9.37
C VAL A 929 3.44 14.96 10.20
N ARG A 930 2.15 14.63 10.25
CA ARG A 930 1.17 15.33 11.09
C ARG A 930 0.97 14.59 12.41
N SER A 931 1.68 15.01 13.46
CA SER A 931 1.27 14.68 14.83
C SER A 931 -0.11 15.28 15.09
N PHE A 932 -1.09 14.45 15.48
CA PHE A 932 -2.43 14.91 15.82
C PHE A 932 -2.55 15.02 17.34
N VAL A 933 -2.79 16.23 17.83
CA VAL A 933 -3.19 16.45 19.22
C VAL A 933 -4.69 16.22 19.29
N MET A 934 -5.10 15.16 19.97
CA MET A 934 -6.52 14.93 20.25
C MET A 934 -7.05 16.06 21.14
N ALA A 935 -8.36 16.33 21.13
CA ALA A 935 -9.00 17.39 21.93
C ALA A 935 -8.89 17.23 23.47
N PHE A 936 -8.14 16.23 23.93
CA PHE A 936 -7.83 15.93 25.33
C PHE A 936 -6.36 16.16 25.73
N GLY A 937 -5.51 16.64 24.79
CA GLY A 937 -4.15 17.12 25.06
C GLY A 937 -3.01 16.14 24.75
N ASP A 938 -3.28 14.83 24.64
CA ASP A 938 -2.26 13.87 24.25
C ASP A 938 -1.82 14.06 22.79
N THR A 939 -0.50 14.09 22.59
CA THR A 939 0.13 14.14 21.27
C THR A 939 0.55 12.74 20.85
N VAL A 940 -0.22 12.12 19.95
CA VAL A 940 0.20 10.85 19.33
C VAL A 940 1.03 11.16 18.08
N ASN A 941 2.24 10.62 18.01
CA ASN A 941 3.10 10.73 16.83
C ASN A 941 2.57 9.80 15.73
N VAL A 942 1.75 10.37 14.85
CA VAL A 942 1.20 9.69 13.67
C VAL A 942 2.03 10.10 12.44
N GLU A 943 2.55 9.16 11.65
CA GLU A 943 3.47 9.42 10.51
C GLU A 943 2.87 10.21 9.31
N GLN A 944 1.77 10.94 9.47
CA GLN A 944 0.76 11.13 8.41
C GLN A 944 0.56 12.58 7.97
N GLY A 945 1.62 13.19 7.42
CA GLY A 945 1.47 14.40 6.62
C GLY A 945 0.72 14.12 5.30
N PHE A 946 0.30 15.18 4.59
CA PHE A 946 -0.42 15.05 3.33
C PHE A 946 0.33 14.20 2.29
N THR A 947 1.67 14.32 2.23
CA THR A 947 2.47 13.51 1.29
C THR A 947 2.49 12.04 1.71
N SER A 948 2.92 11.76 2.95
CA SER A 948 3.12 10.39 3.42
C SER A 948 1.81 9.61 3.47
N ASN A 949 0.68 10.27 3.77
CA ASN A 949 -0.63 9.63 3.89
C ASN A 949 -1.45 9.66 2.59
N LEU A 950 -1.53 10.78 1.89
CA LEU A 950 -2.51 10.97 0.80
C LEU A 950 -1.87 10.83 -0.58
N PHE A 951 -0.82 11.62 -0.86
CA PHE A 951 -0.29 11.80 -2.22
C PHE A 951 0.78 10.75 -2.61
N ILE A 952 1.43 10.12 -1.63
CA ILE A 952 2.24 8.90 -1.80
C ILE A 952 1.56 7.69 -1.15
N GLY A 953 1.11 7.81 0.10
CA GLY A 953 0.49 6.68 0.85
C GLY A 953 -0.75 6.10 0.20
N GLY A 954 -1.73 6.94 -0.15
CA GLY A 954 -2.94 6.52 -0.88
C GLY A 954 -2.63 5.67 -2.13
N PRO A 955 -1.80 6.16 -3.07
CA PRO A 955 -1.35 5.37 -4.22
C PRO A 955 -0.57 4.10 -3.90
N GLN A 956 0.17 4.03 -2.79
CA GLN A 956 0.82 2.79 -2.35
C GLN A 956 -0.21 1.72 -1.96
N TYR A 957 -1.31 2.11 -1.30
CA TYR A 957 -2.43 1.25 -0.90
C TYR A 957 -3.63 1.29 -1.86
N GLY A 958 -3.34 1.31 -3.17
CA GLY A 958 -4.34 1.08 -4.22
C GLY A 958 -5.28 2.25 -4.55
N SER A 959 -5.19 3.39 -3.86
CA SER A 959 -6.03 4.55 -4.18
C SER A 959 -5.73 5.11 -5.57
N ARG A 960 -6.79 5.38 -6.33
CA ARG A 960 -6.74 6.00 -7.66
C ARG A 960 -6.77 7.52 -7.61
N SER A 961 -7.17 8.11 -6.48
CA SER A 961 -7.18 9.57 -6.32
C SER A 961 -6.85 10.02 -4.90
N ALA A 962 -6.38 11.25 -4.76
CA ALA A 962 -6.40 11.97 -3.49
C ALA A 962 -6.82 13.43 -3.70
N MET A 963 -7.76 13.88 -2.88
CA MET A 963 -8.32 15.23 -2.91
C MET A 963 -8.30 15.85 -1.51
N MET A 964 -7.81 17.08 -1.42
CA MET A 964 -8.08 17.93 -0.25
C MET A 964 -9.53 18.43 -0.27
N TRP A 965 -9.97 19.05 0.81
CA TRP A 965 -11.32 19.63 0.92
C TRP A 965 -11.42 20.94 0.11
N ASN A 966 -11.57 22.10 0.75
CA ASN A 966 -11.71 23.36 0.03
C ASN A 966 -10.49 23.68 -0.86
N LEU A 967 -10.70 23.82 -2.17
CA LEU A 967 -9.68 24.31 -3.10
C LEU A 967 -9.24 25.73 -2.73
N ALA A 968 -10.17 26.60 -2.34
CA ALA A 968 -9.88 27.96 -1.86
C ALA A 968 -10.72 28.34 -0.63
N LEU A 969 -10.07 29.01 0.32
CA LEU A 969 -10.70 29.76 1.42
C LEU A 969 -9.99 31.11 1.56
N ASN A 970 -10.53 32.04 2.34
CA ASN A 970 -9.78 33.22 2.76
C ASN A 970 -8.90 32.94 4.00
N SER A 971 -8.20 33.96 4.49
CA SER A 971 -7.30 33.91 5.65
C SER A 971 -7.95 33.58 7.01
N THR A 972 -9.29 33.45 7.07
CA THR A 972 -10.03 33.07 8.29
C THR A 972 -10.85 31.79 8.11
N GLY A 973 -10.59 31.03 7.04
CA GLY A 973 -11.33 29.80 6.72
C GLY A 973 -12.77 30.07 6.28
N GLN A 974 -13.01 31.20 5.63
CA GLN A 974 -14.33 31.68 5.22
C GLN A 974 -14.45 31.79 3.68
N PRO A 975 -15.69 31.81 3.14
CA PRO A 975 -16.96 31.69 3.85
C PRO A 975 -17.31 30.25 4.27
N LYS A 976 -18.03 30.09 5.38
CA LYS A 976 -18.76 28.86 5.72
C LYS A 976 -20.20 29.17 6.14
N LEU A 977 -21.01 28.13 6.36
CA LEU A 977 -22.40 28.26 6.75
C LEU A 977 -22.55 28.98 8.11
N PRO A 978 -23.39 30.02 8.22
CA PRO A 978 -23.62 30.72 9.49
C PRO A 978 -24.10 29.76 10.59
N GLY A 979 -23.35 29.72 11.69
CA GLY A 979 -23.62 28.83 12.83
C GLY A 979 -22.97 27.45 12.75
N SER A 980 -22.36 27.06 11.61
CA SER A 980 -21.63 25.79 11.50
C SER A 980 -20.40 25.77 12.41
N ASP A 981 -20.23 24.68 13.17
CA ASP A 981 -19.03 24.37 13.95
C ASP A 981 -18.00 23.53 13.17
N SER A 982 -18.17 23.35 11.86
CA SER A 982 -17.17 22.71 11.00
C SER A 982 -15.80 23.38 11.17
N CYS A 983 -14.78 22.55 11.41
CA CYS A 983 -13.43 22.98 11.80
C CYS A 983 -13.42 23.88 13.06
N GLY A 984 -14.26 23.57 14.06
CA GLY A 984 -14.50 24.37 15.27
C GLY A 984 -13.34 24.48 16.27
N GLY A 985 -12.21 23.84 15.98
CA GLY A 985 -10.91 24.18 16.56
C GLY A 985 -10.28 25.34 15.76
N PRO A 986 -9.01 25.22 15.32
CA PRO A 986 -8.45 26.15 14.35
C PRO A 986 -9.21 26.05 13.00
N PRO A 987 -9.56 27.17 12.34
CA PRO A 987 -10.35 27.14 11.11
C PRO A 987 -9.67 26.35 9.99
N CYS A 988 -10.45 25.66 9.16
CA CYS A 988 -9.91 24.96 8.00
C CYS A 988 -9.25 25.91 6.99
N ARG A 989 -8.23 25.37 6.33
CA ARG A 989 -7.38 26.05 5.36
C ARG A 989 -7.66 25.49 3.97
N GLY A 990 -7.87 26.39 3.00
CA GLY A 990 -8.02 26.00 1.60
C GLY A 990 -6.66 25.75 0.95
N VAL A 991 -6.60 24.99 -0.14
CA VAL A 991 -5.32 24.72 -0.86
C VAL A 991 -4.63 26.01 -1.31
N VAL A 992 -5.43 27.02 -1.70
CA VAL A 992 -4.99 28.42 -1.83
C VAL A 992 -5.77 29.31 -0.86
N GLN A 993 -5.10 30.32 -0.31
CA GLN A 993 -5.73 31.45 0.35
C GLN A 993 -6.02 32.54 -0.71
N ILE A 994 -7.29 32.94 -0.87
CA ILE A 994 -7.68 34.08 -1.71
C ILE A 994 -8.03 35.27 -0.82
N ASN A 995 -7.40 36.42 -1.09
CA ASN A 995 -7.54 37.64 -0.29
C ASN A 995 -8.60 38.59 -0.88
N SER A 996 -9.13 39.48 -0.04
CA SER A 996 -10.18 40.44 -0.43
C SER A 996 -9.69 41.64 -1.27
N ASP A 997 -8.38 41.77 -1.43
CA ASP A 997 -7.68 42.77 -2.26
C ASP A 997 -7.40 42.29 -3.70
N GLY A 998 -7.74 41.05 -4.02
CA GLY A 998 -7.48 40.44 -5.32
C GLY A 998 -6.09 39.79 -5.46
N THR A 999 -5.38 39.50 -4.36
CA THR A 999 -4.20 38.63 -4.35
C THR A 999 -4.52 37.21 -3.86
N TYR A 1000 -3.55 36.29 -3.98
CA TYR A 1000 -3.63 34.93 -3.45
C TYR A 1000 -2.28 34.42 -2.93
N SER A 1001 -2.29 33.37 -2.12
CA SER A 1001 -1.08 32.65 -1.68
C SER A 1001 -1.36 31.16 -1.46
N PHE A 1002 -0.49 30.29 -1.96
CA PHE A 1002 -0.62 28.84 -1.78
C PHE A 1002 -0.29 28.39 -0.36
N ASN A 1003 -1.08 27.46 0.16
CA ASN A 1003 -0.87 26.85 1.48
C ASN A 1003 -0.09 25.52 1.36
N ALA A 1004 0.20 24.87 2.49
CA ALA A 1004 1.06 23.67 2.54
C ALA A 1004 0.52 22.50 1.69
N GLU A 1005 -0.80 22.45 1.50
CA GLU A 1005 -1.54 21.48 0.70
C GLU A 1005 -1.14 21.49 -0.79
N PHE A 1006 -0.78 22.64 -1.36
CA PHE A 1006 -0.55 22.79 -2.80
C PHE A 1006 0.64 21.96 -3.29
N TRP A 1007 1.73 21.95 -2.53
CA TRP A 1007 2.99 21.33 -2.92
C TRP A 1007 2.91 19.81 -3.14
N PRO A 1008 2.36 18.99 -2.22
CA PRO A 1008 2.23 17.55 -2.46
C PRO A 1008 1.20 17.21 -3.54
N ILE A 1009 0.12 17.98 -3.68
CA ILE A 1009 -0.80 17.85 -4.84
C ILE A 1009 -0.01 18.06 -6.13
N ALA A 1010 0.76 19.14 -6.22
CA ALA A 1010 1.47 19.52 -7.44
C ALA A 1010 2.60 18.56 -7.83
N HIS A 1011 3.35 18.05 -6.84
CA HIS A 1011 4.37 17.04 -7.07
C HIS A 1011 3.78 15.71 -7.58
N ALA A 1012 2.60 15.31 -7.08
CA ALA A 1012 1.92 14.08 -7.49
C ALA A 1012 1.17 14.23 -8.82
N GLY A 1013 0.44 15.33 -9.02
CA GLY A 1013 -0.26 15.67 -10.27
C GLY A 1013 0.70 15.76 -11.45
N LYS A 1014 1.81 16.50 -11.30
CA LYS A 1014 2.85 16.59 -12.34
C LYS A 1014 3.47 15.23 -12.68
N ALA A 1015 3.58 14.30 -11.72
CA ALA A 1015 4.15 12.98 -11.98
C ALA A 1015 3.27 12.07 -12.85
N ILE A 1016 1.95 12.25 -12.79
CA ILE A 1016 0.99 11.52 -13.62
C ILE A 1016 0.49 12.32 -14.84
N ALA A 1017 0.78 13.62 -14.94
CA ALA A 1017 0.31 14.48 -16.03
C ALA A 1017 0.76 13.97 -17.41
N PRO A 1018 -0.10 13.96 -18.46
CA PRO A 1018 0.25 13.46 -19.78
C PRO A 1018 1.49 14.16 -20.36
N ARG A 1019 2.41 13.39 -20.96
CA ARG A 1019 3.54 13.97 -21.73
C ARG A 1019 3.06 14.65 -23.01
N ASP A 1020 2.04 14.06 -23.65
CA ASP A 1020 1.50 14.51 -24.93
C ASP A 1020 0.14 15.20 -24.75
N ALA A 1021 -0.13 16.23 -25.56
CA ALA A 1021 -1.44 16.88 -25.57
C ALA A 1021 -2.54 15.87 -25.98
N GLY A 1022 -3.39 15.49 -25.02
CA GLY A 1022 -4.39 14.45 -25.20
C GLY A 1022 -3.98 13.04 -24.76
N GLY A 1023 -2.74 12.82 -24.31
CA GLY A 1023 -2.23 11.53 -23.82
C GLY A 1023 -2.88 11.02 -22.51
N PRO A 1024 -2.63 9.76 -22.12
CA PRO A 1024 -3.12 9.19 -20.87
C PRO A 1024 -2.41 9.80 -19.65
N PHE A 1025 -3.03 9.67 -18.47
CA PHE A 1025 -2.36 9.92 -17.19
C PHE A 1025 -1.56 8.69 -16.75
N GLY A 1026 -0.56 8.90 -15.89
CA GLY A 1026 0.30 7.84 -15.37
C GLY A 1026 -0.43 6.73 -14.60
N GLN A 1027 0.10 5.52 -14.70
CA GLN A 1027 -0.30 4.33 -13.95
C GLN A 1027 0.76 4.03 -12.88
N ARG A 1028 0.35 3.61 -11.67
CA ARG A 1028 1.29 3.32 -10.58
C ARG A 1028 2.04 2.01 -10.84
N ILE A 1029 3.36 2.00 -10.61
CA ILE A 1029 4.24 0.82 -10.75
C ILE A 1029 4.96 0.49 -9.43
N GLY A 1030 5.71 -0.61 -9.42
CA GLY A 1030 6.50 -1.08 -8.29
C GLY A 1030 7.63 -0.14 -7.93
N VAL A 1031 7.80 0.08 -6.64
CA VAL A 1031 9.01 0.69 -6.08
C VAL A 1031 9.21 0.16 -4.66
N SER A 1032 10.45 -0.18 -4.32
CA SER A 1032 10.88 -0.61 -2.99
C SER A 1032 12.09 0.20 -2.51
N LEU A 1033 12.31 0.18 -1.20
CA LEU A 1033 13.43 0.87 -0.53
C LEU A 1033 14.18 -0.10 0.39
N ALA A 1034 15.50 0.06 0.45
CA ALA A 1034 16.44 -0.71 1.25
C ALA A 1034 17.66 0.16 1.64
N GLY A 1035 18.64 -0.43 2.32
CA GLY A 1035 19.81 0.29 2.87
C GLY A 1035 19.57 0.85 4.28
N THR A 1036 20.61 1.42 4.89
CA THR A 1036 20.63 1.88 6.29
C THR A 1036 19.58 2.95 6.58
N TYR A 1037 19.34 3.86 5.64
CA TYR A 1037 18.40 4.97 5.83
C TYR A 1037 17.12 4.86 4.99
N TYR A 1038 16.70 3.65 4.60
CA TYR A 1038 15.47 3.44 3.81
C TYR A 1038 14.23 4.14 4.39
N TRP A 1039 14.13 4.20 5.72
CA TRP A 1039 13.06 4.86 6.48
C TRP A 1039 12.97 6.37 6.22
N SER A 1040 14.03 7.01 5.73
CA SER A 1040 14.10 8.46 5.47
C SER A 1040 13.30 8.90 4.23
N LEU A 1041 12.91 7.96 3.37
CA LEU A 1041 12.19 8.23 2.14
C LEU A 1041 10.79 7.63 2.17
N LYS A 1042 9.81 8.36 1.63
CA LYS A 1042 8.55 7.80 1.13
C LYS A 1042 8.50 8.06 -0.37
N VAL A 1043 8.16 7.04 -1.17
CA VAL A 1043 8.24 7.11 -2.64
C VAL A 1043 7.03 6.47 -3.34
N SER A 1044 6.56 7.10 -4.42
CA SER A 1044 5.68 6.47 -5.41
C SER A 1044 6.29 6.57 -6.81
N ALA A 1045 6.05 5.54 -7.62
CA ALA A 1045 6.57 5.41 -8.98
C ALA A 1045 5.43 5.25 -9.98
N TYR A 1046 5.56 5.89 -11.14
CA TYR A 1046 4.55 5.93 -12.19
C TYR A 1046 5.14 5.72 -13.58
N VAL A 1047 4.41 5.00 -14.43
CA VAL A 1047 4.65 4.90 -15.87
C VAL A 1047 3.58 5.70 -16.61
N THR A 1048 3.95 6.56 -17.54
CA THR A 1048 3.04 7.41 -18.32
C THR A 1048 3.21 7.09 -19.80
N PRO A 1049 2.31 6.27 -20.39
CA PRO A 1049 2.35 5.93 -21.81
C PRO A 1049 2.19 7.16 -22.71
N ARG A 1050 2.63 7.02 -23.96
CA ARG A 1050 2.63 8.08 -24.97
C ARG A 1050 1.46 7.90 -25.95
N LEU A 1051 1.10 8.95 -26.68
CA LEU A 1051 0.11 8.85 -27.77
C LEU A 1051 0.61 8.04 -28.96
N SER A 1052 1.90 8.09 -29.26
CA SER A 1052 2.52 7.18 -30.24
C SER A 1052 3.17 6.00 -29.51
N PRO A 1053 2.88 4.74 -29.87
CA PRO A 1053 3.60 3.58 -29.36
C PRO A 1053 5.10 3.54 -29.72
N THR A 1054 5.56 4.41 -30.62
CA THR A 1054 6.98 4.56 -30.98
C THR A 1054 7.74 5.55 -30.10
N ASP A 1055 7.03 6.33 -29.28
CA ASP A 1055 7.61 7.38 -28.46
C ASP A 1055 8.02 6.83 -27.10
N LEU A 1056 9.21 7.20 -26.62
CA LEU A 1056 9.72 6.73 -25.32
C LEU A 1056 8.75 7.08 -24.18
N THR A 1057 8.44 6.08 -23.37
CA THR A 1057 7.50 6.12 -22.25
C THR A 1057 8.12 6.90 -21.10
N ARG A 1058 7.35 7.80 -20.45
CA ARG A 1058 7.85 8.55 -19.28
C ARG A 1058 7.70 7.72 -18.02
N TYR A 1059 8.81 7.50 -17.34
CA TYR A 1059 8.86 6.99 -15.97
C TYR A 1059 9.03 8.16 -15.02
N THR A 1060 8.35 8.15 -13.87
CA THR A 1060 8.37 9.27 -12.93
C THR A 1060 8.37 8.78 -11.49
N LEU A 1061 9.22 9.38 -10.66
CA LEU A 1061 9.26 9.17 -9.20
C LEU A 1061 8.79 10.44 -8.49
N VAL A 1062 8.01 10.27 -7.43
CA VAL A 1062 7.73 11.30 -6.43
C VAL A 1062 8.34 10.83 -5.12
N VAL A 1063 9.28 11.60 -4.58
CA VAL A 1063 10.06 11.25 -3.39
C VAL A 1063 9.93 12.35 -2.35
N LEU A 1064 9.48 11.97 -1.15
CA LEU A 1064 9.65 12.74 0.08
C LEU A 1064 10.94 12.28 0.75
N ASN A 1065 11.88 13.19 0.99
CA ASN A 1065 12.94 13.00 1.99
C ASN A 1065 12.54 13.79 3.25
N TRP A 1066 12.39 13.09 4.38
CA TRP A 1066 12.02 13.67 5.67
C TRP A 1066 13.12 13.55 6.75
N ARG A 1067 14.39 13.31 6.38
CA ARG A 1067 15.51 13.22 7.33
C ARG A 1067 15.93 14.60 7.85
N ASP A 1068 15.21 15.10 8.85
CA ASP A 1068 15.55 16.32 9.61
C ASP A 1068 15.74 16.10 11.13
N TYR A 1069 15.75 14.83 11.56
CA TYR A 1069 15.92 14.40 12.95
C TYR A 1069 17.37 14.49 13.44
N ALA A 1070 17.59 15.25 14.51
CA ALA A 1070 18.60 15.00 15.55
C ALA A 1070 18.06 15.55 16.88
N SER A 1071 18.51 14.98 18.02
CA SER A 1071 17.82 15.11 19.32
C SER A 1071 17.85 16.51 19.93
N THR A 1072 18.89 17.31 19.70
CA THR A 1072 19.07 18.64 20.33
C THR A 1072 19.27 19.79 19.34
N ALA A 1073 19.38 19.50 18.03
CA ALA A 1073 19.51 20.50 16.98
C ALA A 1073 18.84 20.03 15.69
N TRP A 1074 18.04 20.90 15.08
CA TRP A 1074 17.29 20.57 13.86
C TRP A 1074 18.24 20.47 12.64
N ASN A 1075 18.34 19.29 12.01
CA ASN A 1075 19.45 18.93 11.12
C ASN A 1075 19.00 18.24 9.81
N PRO A 1076 18.76 18.99 8.72
CA PRO A 1076 18.28 18.45 7.46
C PRO A 1076 19.41 17.75 6.69
N THR A 1077 19.33 16.43 6.55
CA THR A 1077 20.35 15.65 5.84
C THR A 1077 19.84 15.23 4.45
N PRO A 1078 20.44 15.73 3.36
CA PRO A 1078 20.15 15.24 2.01
C PRO A 1078 20.54 13.76 1.83
N GLN A 1079 19.68 12.98 1.19
CA GLN A 1079 19.83 11.53 1.11
C GLN A 1079 20.43 11.07 -0.22
N ILE A 1080 21.69 10.63 -0.17
CA ILE A 1080 22.36 9.97 -1.29
C ILE A 1080 21.71 8.60 -1.50
N THR A 1081 21.02 8.48 -2.62
CA THR A 1081 20.14 7.34 -2.91
C THR A 1081 20.51 6.72 -4.24
N THR A 1082 20.71 5.42 -4.23
CA THR A 1082 20.86 4.59 -5.42
C THR A 1082 19.47 4.24 -5.97
N ILE A 1083 19.31 4.28 -7.29
CA ILE A 1083 18.06 4.05 -8.00
C ILE A 1083 18.31 2.99 -9.08
N ASN A 1084 17.86 1.76 -8.82
CA ASN A 1084 17.96 0.61 -9.71
C ASN A 1084 16.70 0.48 -10.56
N TRP A 1085 16.86 0.26 -11.87
CA TRP A 1085 15.75 0.04 -12.81
C TRP A 1085 16.29 -0.69 -14.06
N ARG A 1086 15.54 -1.66 -14.62
CA ARG A 1086 15.93 -2.46 -15.82
C ARG A 1086 17.37 -3.04 -15.82
N GLY A 1087 17.94 -3.38 -14.67
CA GLY A 1087 19.31 -3.92 -14.61
C GLY A 1087 20.43 -2.86 -14.71
N VAL A 1088 20.07 -1.59 -14.64
CA VAL A 1088 20.99 -0.43 -14.57
C VAL A 1088 20.68 0.41 -13.34
N GLN A 1089 21.60 1.31 -13.00
CA GLN A 1089 21.64 2.00 -11.72
C GLN A 1089 22.03 3.47 -11.91
N ALA A 1090 21.37 4.38 -11.19
CA ALA A 1090 21.76 5.78 -11.08
C ALA A 1090 21.89 6.17 -9.59
N THR A 1091 22.60 7.27 -9.29
CA THR A 1091 22.72 7.78 -7.92
C THR A 1091 22.32 9.26 -7.88
N TYR A 1092 21.44 9.63 -6.96
CA TYR A 1092 20.93 10.99 -6.79
C TYR A 1092 20.86 11.38 -5.32
N THR A 1093 21.11 12.65 -5.01
CA THR A 1093 21.02 13.19 -3.65
C THR A 1093 19.72 13.97 -3.48
N PHE A 1094 18.75 13.37 -2.78
CA PHE A 1094 17.47 14.03 -2.50
C PHE A 1094 17.61 15.05 -1.36
N PRO A 1095 17.41 16.37 -1.57
CA PRO A 1095 17.34 17.32 -0.46
C PRO A 1095 16.11 17.04 0.40
N VAL A 1096 16.13 17.46 1.67
CA VAL A 1096 14.98 17.35 2.57
C VAL A 1096 13.83 18.21 2.02
N GLY A 1097 12.70 17.58 1.73
CA GLY A 1097 11.69 18.15 0.85
C GLY A 1097 11.01 17.11 -0.05
N LEU A 1098 10.30 17.61 -1.06
CA LEU A 1098 9.72 16.85 -2.15
C LEU A 1098 10.60 16.98 -3.40
N THR A 1099 10.86 15.87 -4.09
CA THR A 1099 11.43 15.85 -5.44
C THR A 1099 10.54 15.00 -6.35
N THR A 1100 10.15 15.57 -7.49
CA THR A 1100 9.60 14.79 -8.62
C THR A 1100 10.65 14.76 -9.73
N LEU A 1101 11.01 13.58 -10.22
CA LEU A 1101 11.99 13.40 -11.31
C LEU A 1101 11.51 12.35 -12.31
N SER A 1102 12.00 12.39 -13.55
CA SER A 1102 11.55 11.49 -14.62
C SER A 1102 12.68 10.92 -15.48
N TRP A 1103 12.38 9.93 -16.30
CA TRP A 1103 13.22 9.50 -17.44
C TRP A 1103 12.34 8.92 -18.56
N TYR A 1104 12.96 8.66 -19.71
CA TYR A 1104 12.27 8.23 -20.93
C TYR A 1104 12.94 6.97 -21.49
N ALA A 1105 12.16 5.89 -21.68
CA ALA A 1105 12.64 4.60 -22.20
C ALA A 1105 11.50 3.68 -22.71
#